data_AF-A6R711-F1
#
_entry.id   AF-A6R711-F1
#
_cell.length_a   1.000
_cell.length_b   1.000
_cell.length_c   1.000
_cell.angle_alpha   90.00
_cell.angle_beta   90.00
_cell.angle_gamma   90.00
#
_symmetry.space_group_name_H-M   'P 1'
#
loop_
_entity.id
_entity.type
_entity.pdbx_description
1 polymer ?
#
loop_
_entity_poly.entity_id
_entity_poly.type
_entity_poly.pdbx_seq_one_letter_code
_entity_poly.pdbx_strand_id
1 'polypeptide(L)'
;MTLRKPSKYGTKFRSNSTPFNSKRAKTVESTSLRSSEATSQDEKYQAVRLANSIDEAMGFPRFEAGKPRTEDPKVPGGRAGVEYYFLDDNGTSFKAIVEKEDLQMPNHLLGHKRRFLQLSFANVGDLLGVRKSILPIAQKNKKNVNAMDTYAEMASSNVGFDLFDEEVNDRPQKAFIDASEYIVDIREYDVPYHVRVSIDKDIRIGKWYSVQSKNGVISLSCIEDRLKRADPVVLAYDIETTKLPLKFPDPVIDQIMMISYMIDGQGFLITNREIVSEDIADFEYTPKPEYDGPFTIFNEPDEKRVIERFFAHIKEAKPTVIATYNGDFFDWAFVEARASVQGIDMYAEIGFRKNSEDIYQSNYCVHMDCFAWVNRDSYLPQGSRGLKAVTVAKLGYDPDELDPEVMTRYASERPQTLAEYSVSDAVATYYLYMKYIHPFIFSLCTIIPLNPDDVLRKGTGTLCEMLLMVQAYRGNIILPNKHTEPPEAFWNGHLLDSQTYVGGHVESIEAGVFRSDIPVNFTVDPAAIDELLHDLDAALKFSIVVEEKKALDDVINYDKVKAQIAKKLLNLKETPNRNEKPSIYHLDVASMYPNIMTTNRLQPDSMIQESDCAVCDFNRPGKTCDRRMPWSWRGEYIPAKRDEYNMIRRAVANEKFPGKTKKSPMRAFEELSTSEQATIVKKRLQDYSKKIYHRIYESKTVQREAIICQRENPFYVDTVRSFRDRRYDFKGQQKVWKVKTDSLKAAGAPAVEIEEAKKMIILFDSLQLAHKSS
;
A
#
# COMPACT_ATOMS: atom_id res chain seq x y z
N MET A 1 -4.80 -22.37 56.45
CA MET A 1 -3.44 -22.90 56.23
C MET A 1 -3.37 -23.51 54.82
N THR A 2 -2.60 -22.85 53.95
CA THR A 2 -1.94 -23.32 52.72
C THR A 2 -2.67 -24.23 51.72
N LEU A 3 -3.13 -23.60 50.63
CA LEU A 3 -3.41 -24.19 49.31
C LEU A 3 -2.13 -24.77 48.67
N ARG A 4 -2.18 -26.03 48.21
CA ARG A 4 -1.15 -26.64 47.33
C ARG A 4 -1.72 -26.88 45.93
N LYS A 5 -1.03 -26.33 44.92
CA LYS A 5 -1.26 -26.54 43.48
C LYS A 5 -0.89 -27.97 43.05
N PRO A 6 -1.60 -28.61 42.10
CA PRO A 6 -1.14 -29.83 41.46
C PRO A 6 -0.17 -29.58 40.29
N SER A 7 0.77 -30.52 40.18
CA SER A 7 1.93 -30.59 39.27
C SER A 7 1.56 -30.98 37.84
N LYS A 8 2.25 -30.37 36.86
CA LYS A 8 2.22 -30.73 35.42
C LYS A 8 3.17 -31.90 35.15
N TYR A 9 2.66 -33.06 34.72
CA TYR A 9 3.38 -34.01 33.86
C TYR A 9 2.36 -34.83 33.05
N GLY A 10 2.44 -34.76 31.72
CA GLY A 10 1.69 -35.60 30.78
C GLY A 10 2.63 -36.06 29.68
N THR A 11 3.08 -37.30 29.80
CA THR A 11 4.01 -38.02 28.93
C THR A 11 3.34 -38.38 27.59
N LYS A 12 4.07 -38.15 26.49
CA LYS A 12 3.66 -38.50 25.12
C LYS A 12 3.57 -40.02 24.96
N PHE A 13 2.37 -40.56 24.76
CA PHE A 13 2.15 -41.91 24.25
C PHE A 13 2.39 -41.93 22.74
N ARG A 14 3.33 -42.76 22.28
CA ARG A 14 3.57 -43.12 20.88
C ARG A 14 2.78 -44.40 20.59
N SER A 15 1.78 -44.36 19.71
CA SER A 15 1.17 -45.56 19.13
C SER A 15 1.93 -45.96 17.86
N ASN A 16 2.45 -47.19 17.84
CA ASN A 16 2.97 -47.83 16.64
C ASN A 16 1.80 -48.25 15.73
N SER A 17 1.72 -47.71 14.52
CA SER A 17 0.93 -48.29 13.42
C SER A 17 1.82 -48.47 12.19
N THR A 18 1.91 -49.72 11.75
CA THR A 18 2.56 -50.20 10.53
C THR A 18 1.82 -49.69 9.30
N PRO A 19 2.49 -49.19 8.23
CA PRO A 19 1.80 -48.71 7.05
C PRO A 19 1.46 -49.87 6.09
N PHE A 20 0.17 -49.99 5.80
CA PHE A 20 -0.38 -50.84 4.75
C PHE A 20 -0.09 -50.22 3.38
N ASN A 21 0.46 -51.03 2.46
CA ASN A 21 0.98 -50.60 1.18
C ASN A 21 -0.14 -50.58 0.12
N SER A 22 -0.66 -49.41 -0.26
CA SER A 22 -1.52 -49.26 -1.44
C SER A 22 -0.76 -48.54 -2.56
N LYS A 23 -0.75 -49.16 -3.76
CA LYS A 23 -0.09 -48.63 -4.95
C LYS A 23 -0.77 -47.34 -5.41
N ARG A 24 -0.21 -46.18 -5.07
CA ARG A 24 -0.52 -44.90 -5.73
C ARG A 24 0.12 -44.87 -7.12
N ALA A 25 -0.64 -44.48 -8.14
CA ALA A 25 -0.12 -44.09 -9.43
C ALA A 25 0.87 -42.92 -9.23
N LYS A 26 2.06 -43.01 -9.83
CA LYS A 26 3.11 -41.99 -9.72
C LYS A 26 2.68 -40.72 -10.46
N THR A 27 2.38 -39.66 -9.71
CA THR A 27 2.39 -38.29 -10.22
C THR A 27 3.84 -37.94 -10.57
N VAL A 28 4.07 -37.46 -11.79
CA VAL A 28 5.38 -37.03 -12.28
C VAL A 28 5.82 -35.80 -11.46
N GLU A 29 6.96 -35.90 -10.76
CA GLU A 29 7.53 -34.78 -10.00
C GLU A 29 7.97 -33.65 -10.96
N SER A 30 7.63 -32.39 -10.63
CA SER A 30 7.94 -31.18 -11.41
C SER A 30 9.44 -30.98 -11.70
N THR A 31 10.32 -31.65 -10.95
CA THR A 31 11.77 -31.68 -11.19
C THR A 31 12.22 -32.55 -12.36
N SER A 32 11.32 -33.33 -12.96
CA SER A 32 11.64 -34.22 -14.09
C SER A 32 11.35 -33.62 -15.48
N LEU A 33 10.75 -32.42 -15.54
CA LEU A 33 10.61 -31.65 -16.76
C LEU A 33 11.79 -30.67 -16.87
N ARG A 34 12.70 -30.92 -17.82
CA ARG A 34 13.66 -29.90 -18.24
C ARG A 34 12.86 -28.73 -18.83
N SER A 35 12.75 -27.62 -18.12
CA SER A 35 12.25 -26.37 -18.67
C SER A 35 13.28 -25.83 -19.67
N SER A 36 12.99 -25.98 -20.95
CA SER A 36 13.65 -25.17 -21.98
C SER A 36 12.96 -23.79 -22.00
N GLU A 37 13.70 -22.71 -22.28
CA GLU A 37 13.09 -21.38 -22.40
C GLU A 37 11.99 -21.34 -23.47
N ALA A 38 12.08 -22.20 -24.50
CA ALA A 38 11.06 -22.36 -25.53
C ALA A 38 9.72 -22.87 -24.97
N THR A 39 9.73 -23.90 -24.10
CA THR A 39 8.49 -24.40 -23.47
C THR A 39 7.82 -23.35 -22.58
N SER A 40 8.59 -22.48 -21.92
CA SER A 40 8.03 -21.41 -21.08
C SER A 40 7.43 -20.25 -21.89
N GLN A 41 7.92 -19.99 -23.11
CA GLN A 41 7.35 -18.97 -24.00
C GLN A 41 6.03 -19.45 -24.62
N ASP A 42 5.98 -20.68 -25.13
CA ASP A 42 4.77 -21.27 -25.70
C ASP A 42 3.63 -21.36 -24.68
N GLU A 43 3.93 -21.72 -23.42
CA GLU A 43 2.95 -21.73 -22.32
C GLU A 43 2.38 -20.32 -22.05
N LYS A 44 3.22 -19.28 -22.07
CA LYS A 44 2.77 -17.89 -21.91
C LYS A 44 1.86 -17.46 -23.06
N TYR A 45 2.18 -17.85 -24.30
CA TYR A 45 1.34 -17.53 -25.45
C TYR A 45 -0.02 -18.20 -25.39
N GLN A 46 -0.07 -19.48 -25.02
CA GLN A 46 -1.33 -20.19 -24.83
C GLN A 46 -2.17 -19.56 -23.71
N ALA A 47 -1.54 -19.17 -22.61
CA ALA A 47 -2.21 -18.48 -21.51
C ALA A 47 -2.80 -17.13 -21.95
N VAL A 48 -2.09 -16.35 -22.78
CA VAL A 48 -2.59 -15.08 -23.35
C VAL A 48 -3.74 -15.32 -24.32
N ARG A 49 -3.66 -16.33 -25.19
CA ARG A 49 -4.76 -16.66 -26.12
C ARG A 49 -6.03 -17.06 -25.37
N LEU A 50 -5.89 -17.89 -24.33
CA LEU A 50 -7.01 -18.28 -23.49
C LEU A 50 -7.61 -17.08 -22.75
N ALA A 51 -6.76 -16.23 -22.15
CA ALA A 51 -7.20 -14.98 -21.53
C ALA A 51 -8.02 -14.10 -22.49
N ASN A 52 -7.50 -13.84 -23.69
CA ASN A 52 -8.22 -13.05 -24.71
C ASN A 52 -9.57 -13.66 -25.07
N SER A 53 -9.66 -15.00 -25.19
CA SER A 53 -10.93 -15.66 -25.51
C SER A 53 -11.96 -15.54 -24.39
N ILE A 54 -11.51 -15.51 -23.13
CA ILE A 54 -12.36 -15.27 -21.96
C ILE A 54 -12.83 -13.82 -21.97
N ASP A 55 -11.92 -12.86 -22.15
CA ASP A 55 -12.26 -11.43 -22.18
C ASP A 55 -13.27 -11.10 -23.31
N GLU A 56 -13.10 -11.70 -24.49
CA GLU A 56 -14.06 -11.58 -25.60
C GLU A 56 -15.45 -12.15 -25.25
N ALA A 57 -15.50 -13.33 -24.62
CA ALA A 57 -16.75 -13.92 -24.15
C ALA A 57 -17.46 -13.02 -23.11
N MET A 58 -16.67 -12.34 -22.26
CA MET A 58 -17.14 -11.37 -21.28
C MET A 58 -17.44 -9.98 -21.85
N GLY A 59 -17.42 -9.82 -23.17
CA GLY A 59 -17.82 -8.59 -23.85
C GLY A 59 -16.72 -7.55 -24.03
N PHE A 60 -15.45 -7.96 -23.90
CA PHE A 60 -14.27 -7.12 -24.13
C PHE A 60 -13.51 -7.56 -25.39
N PRO A 61 -14.13 -7.49 -26.60
CA PRO A 61 -13.40 -7.80 -27.82
C PRO A 61 -12.30 -6.76 -28.04
N ARG A 62 -11.17 -7.23 -28.55
CA ARG A 62 -10.06 -6.38 -28.99
C ARG A 62 -10.54 -5.35 -30.00
N PHE A 63 -10.44 -4.06 -29.67
CA PHE A 63 -10.69 -2.99 -30.62
C PHE A 63 -9.56 -2.90 -31.66
N GLU A 64 -9.87 -3.22 -32.92
CA GLU A 64 -8.96 -3.07 -34.05
C GLU A 64 -9.47 -2.00 -35.02
N ALA A 65 -8.57 -1.12 -35.47
CA ALA A 65 -8.85 -0.18 -36.55
C ALA A 65 -7.68 -0.21 -37.54
N GLY A 66 -7.98 -0.64 -38.78
CA GLY A 66 -7.02 -0.90 -39.85
C GLY A 66 -7.13 -2.32 -40.43
N LYS A 67 -6.23 -2.70 -41.35
CA LYS A 67 -6.14 -4.09 -41.82
C LYS A 67 -5.58 -4.99 -40.69
N PRO A 68 -6.11 -6.21 -40.51
CA PRO A 68 -5.61 -7.15 -39.52
C PRO A 68 -4.12 -7.41 -39.77
N ARG A 69 -3.29 -7.17 -38.75
CA ARG A 69 -1.86 -7.50 -38.80
C ARG A 69 -1.69 -8.92 -38.25
N THR A 70 -1.18 -9.81 -39.08
CA THR A 70 -0.63 -11.09 -38.64
C THR A 70 0.60 -10.87 -37.74
N GLU A 71 0.85 -11.84 -36.86
CA GLU A 71 1.96 -11.89 -35.90
C GLU A 71 3.30 -11.49 -36.57
N ASP A 72 4.14 -10.70 -35.89
CA ASP A 72 5.44 -10.26 -36.42
C ASP A 72 6.45 -11.42 -36.37
N PRO A 73 6.80 -12.02 -37.52
CA PRO A 73 7.70 -13.17 -37.55
C PRO A 73 9.15 -12.83 -37.14
N LYS A 74 9.47 -11.53 -36.95
CA LYS A 74 10.81 -11.08 -36.53
C LYS A 74 11.01 -11.09 -35.01
N VAL A 75 9.95 -11.23 -34.20
CA VAL A 75 10.04 -11.27 -32.73
C VAL A 75 9.28 -12.51 -32.20
N PRO A 76 9.90 -13.70 -32.19
CA PRO A 76 9.24 -14.95 -31.77
C PRO A 76 8.75 -14.94 -30.31
N GLY A 77 9.29 -14.06 -29.46
CA GLY A 77 8.88 -13.87 -28.05
C GLY A 77 7.81 -12.79 -27.82
N GLY A 78 7.33 -12.14 -28.89
CA GLY A 78 6.26 -11.15 -28.81
C GLY A 78 6.75 -9.81 -28.27
N ARG A 79 5.91 -8.78 -28.37
CA ARG A 79 6.20 -7.45 -27.81
C ARG A 79 5.45 -7.29 -26.49
N ALA A 80 6.10 -6.76 -25.45
CA ALA A 80 5.40 -6.40 -24.22
C ALA A 80 4.44 -5.23 -24.47
N GLY A 81 3.24 -5.32 -23.89
CA GLY A 81 2.21 -4.29 -23.91
C GLY A 81 1.29 -4.47 -22.70
N VAL A 82 0.69 -3.38 -22.25
CA VAL A 82 -0.54 -3.41 -21.44
C VAL A 82 -1.69 -3.45 -22.45
N GLU A 83 -2.84 -4.06 -22.16
CA GLU A 83 -4.00 -4.07 -23.06
C GLU A 83 -4.58 -2.67 -23.30
N TYR A 84 -3.90 -1.94 -24.18
CA TYR A 84 -4.26 -0.77 -24.98
C TYR A 84 -3.23 -0.75 -26.15
N TYR A 85 -3.64 -0.96 -27.42
CA TYR A 85 -2.72 -1.35 -28.52
C TYR A 85 -1.79 -0.27 -29.09
N PHE A 86 -0.48 -0.38 -28.82
CA PHE A 86 0.67 0.32 -29.43
C PHE A 86 1.45 -0.33 -30.60
N LEU A 87 1.62 0.27 -31.80
CA LEU A 87 2.55 -0.23 -32.84
C LEU A 87 3.74 0.71 -33.19
N ASP A 88 4.89 0.03 -33.36
CA ASP A 88 6.21 0.25 -34.00
C ASP A 88 6.79 1.64 -34.35
N ASP A 89 8.04 1.87 -33.92
CA ASP A 89 9.12 2.35 -34.77
C ASP A 89 10.26 1.31 -34.74
N ASN A 90 10.42 0.61 -35.87
CA ASN A 90 11.44 -0.38 -36.25
C ASN A 90 12.16 -1.15 -35.13
N GLY A 91 11.70 -2.39 -34.91
CA GLY A 91 12.34 -3.41 -34.08
C GLY A 91 13.78 -3.76 -34.46
N THR A 92 14.72 -3.09 -33.79
CA THR A 92 16.02 -3.60 -33.35
C THR A 92 16.33 -2.92 -32.02
N SER A 93 16.96 -3.62 -31.07
CA SER A 93 17.40 -3.01 -29.82
C SER A 93 18.34 -1.85 -30.14
N PHE A 94 17.94 -0.62 -29.78
CA PHE A 94 18.77 0.56 -29.96
C PHE A 94 19.09 1.18 -28.62
N LYS A 95 20.28 1.79 -28.54
CA LYS A 95 20.78 2.49 -27.36
C LYS A 95 20.64 3.99 -27.59
N ALA A 96 20.09 4.71 -26.62
CA ALA A 96 20.03 6.17 -26.66
C ALA A 96 20.73 6.74 -25.43
N ILE A 97 21.41 7.87 -25.59
CA ILE A 97 21.93 8.63 -24.45
C ILE A 97 20.85 9.61 -24.03
N VAL A 98 20.44 9.54 -22.76
CA VAL A 98 19.45 10.45 -22.17
C VAL A 98 20.06 11.21 -21.00
N GLU A 99 19.62 12.44 -20.81
CA GLU A 99 20.05 13.29 -19.71
C GLU A 99 18.92 13.44 -18.70
N LYS A 100 19.21 13.08 -17.45
CA LYS A 100 18.28 13.22 -16.33
C LYS A 100 18.91 14.01 -15.20
N GLU A 101 18.07 14.69 -14.43
CA GLU A 101 18.49 15.34 -13.21
C GLU A 101 18.74 14.27 -12.14
N ASP A 102 19.93 14.27 -11.55
CA ASP A 102 20.32 13.36 -10.48
C ASP A 102 20.62 14.18 -9.23
N LEU A 103 19.72 14.13 -8.25
CA LEU A 103 19.81 14.94 -7.03
C LEU A 103 21.02 14.53 -6.16
N GLN A 104 21.60 13.35 -6.39
CA GLN A 104 22.83 12.90 -5.73
C GLN A 104 24.10 13.40 -6.45
N MET A 105 23.97 14.04 -7.61
CA MET A 105 25.12 14.60 -8.31
C MET A 105 25.55 15.92 -7.66
N PRO A 106 26.84 16.10 -7.33
CA PRO A 106 27.35 17.38 -6.84
C PRO A 106 27.02 18.52 -7.79
N ASN A 107 26.60 19.67 -7.24
CA ASN A 107 26.26 20.88 -7.99
C ASN A 107 25.18 20.72 -9.08
N HIS A 108 24.31 19.70 -9.01
CA HIS A 108 23.18 19.55 -9.95
C HIS A 108 22.27 20.78 -10.00
N LEU A 109 22.19 21.57 -8.92
CA LEU A 109 21.46 22.84 -8.81
C LEU A 109 21.90 23.94 -9.80
N LEU A 110 23.05 23.79 -10.46
CA LEU A 110 23.51 24.66 -11.55
C LEU A 110 22.97 24.24 -12.92
N GLY A 111 22.15 23.19 -12.98
CA GLY A 111 21.62 22.61 -14.22
C GLY A 111 22.46 21.47 -14.79
N HIS A 112 23.45 20.96 -14.04
CA HIS A 112 24.20 19.77 -14.43
C HIS A 112 23.29 18.54 -14.43
N LYS A 113 23.25 17.82 -15.55
CA LYS A 113 22.49 16.59 -15.71
C LYS A 113 23.42 15.40 -15.87
N ARG A 114 23.01 14.26 -15.33
CA ARG A 114 23.73 13.00 -15.51
C ARG A 114 23.29 12.33 -16.81
N ARG A 115 24.27 11.84 -17.57
CA ARG A 115 24.04 11.08 -18.80
C ARG A 115 23.84 9.60 -18.47
N PHE A 116 22.75 9.03 -18.97
CA PHE A 116 22.43 7.61 -18.84
C PHE A 116 22.34 6.96 -20.21
N LEU A 117 22.66 5.66 -20.26
CA LEU A 117 22.40 4.82 -21.42
C LEU A 117 21.02 4.19 -21.28
N GLN A 118 20.04 4.67 -22.04
CA GLN A 118 18.72 4.06 -22.10
C GLN A 118 18.78 2.80 -22.97
N LEU A 119 18.32 1.68 -22.39
CA LEU A 119 18.18 0.40 -23.07
C LEU A 119 16.71 0.12 -23.34
N SER A 120 16.38 -0.11 -24.61
CA SER A 120 15.02 -0.45 -25.06
C SER A 120 14.94 -1.93 -25.40
N PHE A 121 13.89 -2.60 -24.90
CA PHE A 121 13.67 -4.03 -25.07
C PHE A 121 12.32 -4.27 -25.76
N ALA A 122 12.22 -5.36 -26.54
CA ALA A 122 10.96 -5.74 -27.16
C ALA A 122 9.95 -6.26 -26.12
N ASN A 123 10.43 -6.94 -25.08
CA ASN A 123 9.59 -7.49 -24.02
C ASN A 123 10.29 -7.48 -22.64
N VAL A 124 9.54 -7.79 -21.58
CA VAL A 124 10.03 -7.84 -20.20
C VAL A 124 11.00 -9.02 -19.97
N GLY A 125 10.87 -10.10 -20.73
CA GLY A 125 11.78 -11.25 -20.65
C GLY A 125 13.22 -10.87 -21.01
N ASP A 126 13.40 -10.16 -22.12
CA ASP A 126 14.70 -9.67 -22.59
C ASP A 126 15.32 -8.69 -21.57
N LEU A 127 14.51 -7.79 -21.01
CA LEU A 127 14.93 -6.86 -19.95
C LEU A 127 15.48 -7.64 -18.75
N LEU A 128 14.75 -8.64 -18.26
CA LEU A 128 15.17 -9.47 -17.12
C LEU A 128 16.41 -10.30 -17.44
N GLY A 129 16.54 -10.80 -18.67
CA GLY A 129 17.73 -11.48 -19.16
C GLY A 129 18.98 -10.60 -19.10
N VAL A 130 18.89 -9.36 -19.60
CA VAL A 130 20.00 -8.40 -19.55
C VAL A 130 20.30 -7.95 -18.12
N ARG A 131 19.28 -7.70 -17.30
CA ARG A 131 19.44 -7.36 -15.87
C ARG A 131 20.24 -8.42 -15.13
N LYS A 132 19.96 -9.71 -15.38
CA LYS A 132 20.66 -10.84 -14.73
C LYS A 132 22.17 -10.84 -15.01
N SER A 133 22.58 -10.35 -16.18
CA SER A 133 24.00 -10.28 -16.58
C SER A 133 24.68 -9.00 -16.10
N ILE A 134 24.02 -7.84 -16.17
CA ILE A 134 24.63 -6.54 -15.87
C ILE A 134 24.65 -6.23 -14.37
N LEU A 135 23.61 -6.57 -13.62
CA LEU A 135 23.49 -6.21 -12.20
C LEU A 135 24.67 -6.72 -11.35
N PRO A 136 25.15 -7.97 -11.49
CA PRO A 136 26.33 -8.43 -10.73
C PRO A 136 27.61 -7.66 -11.05
N ILE A 137 27.79 -7.25 -12.31
CA ILE A 137 28.94 -6.44 -12.75
C ILE A 137 28.88 -5.07 -12.07
N ALA A 138 27.72 -4.39 -12.16
CA ALA A 138 27.50 -3.10 -11.52
C ALA A 138 27.75 -3.16 -10.00
N GLN A 139 27.22 -4.19 -9.32
CA GLN A 139 27.41 -4.37 -7.88
C GLN A 139 28.88 -4.62 -7.51
N LYS A 140 29.63 -5.37 -8.33
CA LYS A 140 31.06 -5.61 -8.12
C LYS A 140 31.86 -4.31 -8.27
N ASN A 141 31.62 -3.56 -9.34
CA ASN A 141 32.34 -2.32 -9.62
C ASN A 141 32.04 -1.24 -8.58
N LYS A 142 30.78 -1.10 -8.16
CA LYS A 142 30.38 -0.16 -7.11
C LYS A 142 31.12 -0.40 -5.79
N LYS A 143 31.36 -1.66 -5.42
CA LYS A 143 32.16 -2.00 -4.23
C LYS A 143 33.61 -1.57 -4.35
N ASN A 144 34.21 -1.71 -5.54
CA ASN A 144 35.60 -1.33 -5.79
C ASN A 144 35.79 0.20 -5.74
N VAL A 145 34.86 0.95 -6.33
CA VAL A 145 34.86 2.43 -6.28
C VAL A 145 34.75 2.92 -4.84
N ASN A 146 33.77 2.41 -4.08
CA ASN A 146 33.61 2.79 -2.67
C ASN A 146 34.87 2.46 -1.84
N ALA A 147 35.52 1.31 -2.08
CA ALA A 147 36.74 0.94 -1.37
C ALA A 147 37.93 1.87 -1.68
N MET A 148 38.07 2.33 -2.92
CA MET A 148 39.08 3.32 -3.32
C MET A 148 38.82 4.69 -2.69
N ASP A 149 37.58 5.17 -2.68
CA ASP A 149 37.22 6.44 -2.03
C ASP A 149 37.47 6.40 -0.52
N THR A 150 37.13 5.28 0.15
CA THR A 150 37.40 5.10 1.59
C THR A 150 38.90 5.11 1.89
N TYR A 151 39.71 4.52 1.01
CA TYR A 151 41.17 4.50 1.16
C TYR A 151 41.79 5.89 0.91
N ALA A 152 41.25 6.65 -0.04
CA ALA A 152 41.66 8.02 -0.32
C ALA A 152 41.32 8.97 0.85
N GLU A 153 40.14 8.83 1.46
CA GLU A 153 39.77 9.56 2.68
C GLU A 153 40.67 9.19 3.87
N MET A 154 40.96 7.90 4.08
CA MET A 154 41.89 7.44 5.13
C MET A 154 43.34 7.89 4.88
N ALA A 155 43.78 7.98 3.62
CA ALA A 155 45.08 8.52 3.26
C ALA A 155 45.15 10.04 3.48
N SER A 156 44.07 10.77 3.19
CA SER A 156 43.99 12.22 3.40
C SER A 156 43.93 12.63 4.88
N SER A 157 43.44 11.74 5.75
CA SER A 157 43.35 11.98 7.20
C SER A 157 44.63 11.63 7.97
N ASN A 158 45.61 10.98 7.34
CA ASN A 158 46.84 10.50 8.00
C ASN A 158 48.16 11.04 7.42
N VAL A 159 48.16 12.06 6.56
CA VAL A 159 49.41 12.61 6.00
C VAL A 159 49.47 14.13 6.17
N GLY A 160 49.97 14.54 7.35
CA GLY A 160 50.81 15.73 7.44
C GLY A 160 52.23 15.32 7.12
N PHE A 161 52.61 15.29 5.84
CA PHE A 161 54.01 15.21 5.41
C PHE A 161 54.15 15.79 3.99
N ASP A 162 55.24 16.53 3.80
CA ASP A 162 55.59 17.44 2.72
C ASP A 162 55.30 16.96 1.29
N LEU A 163 54.84 17.87 0.42
CA LEU A 163 54.41 17.60 -0.96
C LEU A 163 55.27 18.37 -1.99
N PHE A 164 56.59 18.42 -1.78
CA PHE A 164 57.56 18.94 -2.75
C PHE A 164 58.88 18.15 -2.69
N ASP A 165 58.91 16.99 -3.37
CA ASP A 165 60.06 16.22 -3.92
C ASP A 165 59.58 14.75 -4.02
N GLU A 166 59.76 13.94 -5.05
CA GLU A 166 60.74 13.87 -6.13
C GLU A 166 60.12 13.04 -7.29
N GLU A 167 60.58 13.33 -8.50
CA GLU A 167 60.78 12.44 -9.65
C GLU A 167 59.69 11.44 -10.10
N VAL A 168 59.05 11.82 -11.20
CA VAL A 168 58.28 10.98 -12.11
C VAL A 168 59.22 9.98 -12.80
N ASN A 169 59.32 8.77 -12.26
CA ASN A 169 59.87 7.61 -12.99
C ASN A 169 58.75 6.61 -13.33
N ASP A 170 58.60 6.39 -14.63
CA ASP A 170 57.97 5.26 -15.33
C ASP A 170 56.76 4.56 -14.68
N ARG A 171 55.55 4.92 -15.14
CA ARG A 171 54.38 4.03 -15.07
C ARG A 171 54.23 3.24 -16.37
N PRO A 172 53.98 1.91 -16.29
CA PRO A 172 53.85 1.05 -17.45
C PRO A 172 52.55 1.36 -18.21
N GLN A 173 52.65 1.18 -19.53
CA GLN A 173 51.62 0.98 -20.55
C GLN A 173 50.15 1.00 -20.08
N LYS A 174 49.34 1.86 -20.73
CA LYS A 174 47.86 1.87 -20.73
C LYS A 174 47.30 0.44 -20.64
N ALA A 175 46.92 0.02 -19.43
CA ALA A 175 46.05 -1.14 -19.27
C ALA A 175 44.74 -0.82 -19.99
N PHE A 176 44.36 -1.64 -20.97
CA PHE A 176 43.03 -1.57 -21.55
C PHE A 176 42.02 -1.88 -20.45
N ILE A 177 41.44 -0.84 -19.85
CA ILE A 177 40.31 -0.95 -18.91
C ILE A 177 39.15 -1.55 -19.71
N ASP A 178 38.62 -2.68 -19.26
CA ASP A 178 37.47 -3.31 -19.91
C ASP A 178 36.25 -2.39 -19.81
N ALA A 179 35.45 -2.30 -20.88
CA ALA A 179 34.29 -1.41 -20.95
C ALA A 179 33.27 -1.73 -19.84
N SER A 180 33.24 -2.99 -19.38
CA SER A 180 32.38 -3.44 -18.29
C SER A 180 32.70 -2.77 -16.94
N GLU A 181 33.92 -2.29 -16.73
CA GLU A 181 34.35 -1.63 -15.48
C GLU A 181 33.72 -0.25 -15.29
N TYR A 182 33.26 0.40 -16.37
CA TYR A 182 32.57 1.69 -16.31
C TYR A 182 31.11 1.57 -15.87
N ILE A 183 30.56 0.35 -15.79
CA ILE A 183 29.19 0.12 -15.34
C ILE A 183 29.20 0.06 -13.81
N VAL A 184 28.81 1.16 -13.16
CA VAL A 184 28.79 1.28 -11.69
C VAL A 184 27.41 1.10 -11.07
N ASP A 185 26.35 1.31 -11.84
CA ASP A 185 24.98 1.18 -11.37
C ASP A 185 24.02 0.93 -12.54
N ILE A 186 22.82 0.42 -12.24
CA ILE A 186 21.67 0.37 -13.14
C ILE A 186 20.48 1.02 -12.45
N ARG A 187 19.60 1.70 -13.19
CA ARG A 187 18.49 2.51 -12.64
C ARG A 187 17.16 2.13 -13.26
N GLU A 188 16.08 2.39 -12.55
CA GLU A 188 14.68 2.18 -12.99
C GLU A 188 14.38 0.76 -13.51
N TYR A 189 15.16 -0.24 -13.08
CA TYR A 189 15.10 -1.62 -13.60
C TYR A 189 14.02 -2.48 -12.93
N ASP A 190 13.44 -2.01 -11.83
CA ASP A 190 12.44 -2.68 -11.01
C ASP A 190 11.07 -1.98 -11.01
N VAL A 191 10.89 -0.98 -11.90
CA VAL A 191 9.60 -0.36 -12.15
C VAL A 191 8.69 -1.38 -12.87
N PRO A 192 7.51 -1.73 -12.31
CA PRO A 192 6.58 -2.62 -12.99
C PRO A 192 6.18 -2.09 -14.36
N TYR A 193 6.08 -2.97 -15.37
CA TYR A 193 5.87 -2.55 -16.75
C TYR A 193 4.54 -1.79 -16.95
N HIS A 194 3.46 -2.22 -16.31
CA HIS A 194 2.17 -1.53 -16.40
C HIS A 194 2.21 -0.13 -15.76
N VAL A 195 2.95 0.03 -14.64
CA VAL A 195 3.23 1.33 -14.01
C VAL A 195 4.01 2.21 -14.98
N ARG A 196 5.08 1.69 -15.61
CA ARG A 196 5.88 2.41 -16.60
C ARG A 196 5.01 2.97 -17.72
N VAL A 197 4.14 2.14 -18.31
CA VAL A 197 3.24 2.58 -19.38
C VAL A 197 2.27 3.65 -18.89
N SER A 198 1.66 3.45 -17.71
CA SER A 198 0.73 4.41 -17.12
C SER A 198 1.37 5.76 -16.82
N ILE A 199 2.62 5.78 -16.33
CA ILE A 199 3.39 7.01 -16.07
C ILE A 199 3.76 7.69 -17.39
N ASP A 200 4.44 6.98 -18.29
CA ASP A 200 5.00 7.56 -19.52
C ASP A 200 3.94 8.05 -20.50
N LYS A 201 2.75 7.42 -20.51
CA LYS A 201 1.61 7.82 -21.35
C LYS A 201 0.59 8.69 -20.61
N ASP A 202 0.82 8.96 -19.33
CA ASP A 202 -0.09 9.69 -18.44
C ASP A 202 -1.54 9.17 -18.43
N ILE A 203 -1.67 7.84 -18.43
CA ILE A 203 -2.98 7.15 -18.41
C ILE A 203 -3.33 6.78 -16.97
N ARG A 204 -4.56 7.05 -16.55
CA ARG A 204 -5.11 6.76 -15.22
C ARG A 204 -6.49 6.12 -15.34
N ILE A 205 -6.74 5.09 -14.54
CA ILE A 205 -8.03 4.40 -14.49
C ILE A 205 -9.06 5.29 -13.77
N GLY A 206 -10.32 5.23 -14.21
CA GLY A 206 -11.40 6.09 -13.70
C GLY A 206 -11.50 7.47 -14.36
N LYS A 207 -10.63 7.77 -15.34
CA LYS A 207 -10.77 8.92 -16.25
C LYS A 207 -11.36 8.49 -17.60
N TRP A 208 -11.94 9.45 -18.32
CA TRP A 208 -12.45 9.24 -19.68
C TRP A 208 -11.37 9.54 -20.73
N TYR A 209 -11.26 8.69 -21.74
CA TYR A 209 -10.32 8.89 -22.85
C TYR A 209 -11.04 8.73 -24.19
N SER A 210 -10.64 9.55 -25.17
CA SER A 210 -10.90 9.29 -26.58
C SER A 210 -9.76 8.46 -27.14
N VAL A 211 -10.11 7.33 -27.76
CA VAL A 211 -9.17 6.37 -28.34
C VAL A 211 -9.20 6.53 -29.86
N GLN A 212 -8.06 6.82 -30.47
CA GLN A 212 -7.93 6.93 -31.92
C GLN A 212 -6.84 6.00 -32.44
N SER A 213 -7.11 5.25 -33.51
CA SER A 213 -6.08 4.48 -34.22
C SER A 213 -5.72 5.20 -35.52
N LYS A 214 -4.47 5.63 -35.66
CA LYS A 214 -3.92 6.17 -36.91
C LYS A 214 -2.73 5.33 -37.33
N ASN A 215 -2.80 4.72 -38.51
CA ASN A 215 -1.75 3.84 -39.06
C ASN A 215 -1.33 2.67 -38.15
N GLY A 216 -2.25 2.17 -37.31
CA GLY A 216 -1.99 1.11 -36.34
C GLY A 216 -1.40 1.58 -35.01
N VAL A 217 -1.08 2.87 -34.88
CA VAL A 217 -0.73 3.49 -33.62
C VAL A 217 -2.03 3.96 -32.97
N ILE A 218 -2.41 3.42 -31.82
CA ILE A 218 -3.52 3.99 -31.05
C ILE A 218 -3.09 5.38 -30.54
N SER A 219 -3.93 6.12 -29.85
CA SER A 219 -3.59 7.31 -29.07
C SER A 219 -4.74 7.52 -28.11
N LEU A 220 -4.44 7.75 -26.83
CA LEU A 220 -5.43 8.09 -25.82
C LEU A 220 -5.30 9.58 -25.52
N SER A 221 -6.42 10.28 -25.58
CA SER A 221 -6.53 11.68 -25.18
C SER A 221 -7.55 11.80 -24.06
N CYS A 222 -7.13 12.36 -22.92
CA CYS A 222 -7.97 12.50 -21.74
C CYS A 222 -9.09 13.53 -21.99
N ILE A 223 -10.31 13.22 -21.57
CA ILE A 223 -11.47 14.12 -21.62
C ILE A 223 -11.67 14.69 -20.21
N GLU A 224 -11.01 15.81 -19.91
CA GLU A 224 -10.98 16.40 -18.56
C GLU A 224 -12.35 16.92 -18.09
N ASP A 225 -13.24 17.34 -19.01
CA ASP A 225 -14.55 17.93 -18.66
C ASP A 225 -15.54 16.90 -18.11
N ARG A 226 -15.32 15.60 -18.38
CA ARG A 226 -16.24 14.53 -17.97
C ARG A 226 -15.82 13.94 -16.63
N LEU A 227 -16.31 14.55 -15.54
CA LEU A 227 -15.99 14.12 -14.17
C LEU A 227 -16.87 12.97 -13.66
N LYS A 228 -18.09 12.82 -14.18
CA LYS A 228 -19.03 11.75 -13.77
C LYS A 228 -18.46 10.39 -14.20
N ARG A 229 -18.41 9.45 -13.25
CA ARG A 229 -17.92 8.08 -13.50
C ARG A 229 -18.91 7.30 -14.35
N ALA A 230 -18.39 6.27 -15.02
CA ALA A 230 -19.25 5.22 -15.55
C ALA A 230 -19.82 4.40 -14.39
N ASP A 231 -20.98 3.79 -14.62
CA ASP A 231 -21.62 2.87 -13.69
C ASP A 231 -21.27 1.44 -14.15
N PRO A 232 -20.27 0.77 -13.55
CA PRO A 232 -19.97 -0.62 -13.87
C PRO A 232 -21.04 -1.56 -13.32
N VAL A 233 -21.21 -2.71 -13.96
CA VAL A 233 -21.95 -3.82 -13.35
C VAL A 233 -21.13 -4.37 -12.18
N VAL A 234 -21.72 -4.32 -10.99
CA VAL A 234 -21.11 -4.74 -9.73
C VAL A 234 -21.85 -5.95 -9.20
N LEU A 235 -21.11 -7.05 -9.02
CA LEU A 235 -21.57 -8.22 -8.30
C LEU A 235 -20.88 -8.26 -6.93
N ALA A 236 -21.62 -8.46 -5.84
CA ALA A 236 -21.02 -8.77 -4.54
C ALA A 236 -21.57 -10.11 -4.06
N TYR A 237 -20.71 -11.02 -3.58
CA TYR A 237 -21.16 -12.34 -3.14
C TYR A 237 -20.49 -12.80 -1.85
N ASP A 238 -21.15 -13.75 -1.20
CA ASP A 238 -20.74 -14.46 -0.01
C ASP A 238 -21.18 -15.94 -0.13
N ILE A 239 -20.50 -16.85 0.56
CA ILE A 239 -20.83 -18.28 0.56
C ILE A 239 -21.03 -18.83 1.96
N GLU A 240 -21.94 -19.80 2.06
CA GLU A 240 -22.12 -20.59 3.27
C GLU A 240 -21.76 -22.04 3.03
N THR A 241 -20.94 -22.60 3.92
CA THR A 241 -20.39 -23.95 3.75
C THR A 241 -20.74 -24.83 4.94
N THR A 242 -20.78 -26.14 4.71
CA THR A 242 -20.78 -27.07 5.84
C THR A 242 -19.47 -26.95 6.61
N LYS A 243 -19.52 -27.36 7.86
CA LYS A 243 -18.31 -27.56 8.66
C LYS A 243 -18.49 -28.64 9.72
N LEU A 244 -17.38 -29.25 10.09
CA LEU A 244 -17.30 -30.09 11.28
C LEU A 244 -17.38 -29.25 12.57
N PRO A 245 -17.96 -29.78 13.67
CA PRO A 245 -18.03 -29.08 14.94
C PRO A 245 -16.66 -28.66 15.46
N LEU A 246 -16.55 -27.41 15.94
CA LEU A 246 -15.35 -26.80 16.51
C LEU A 246 -14.12 -26.77 15.58
N LYS A 247 -14.33 -26.93 14.26
CA LYS A 247 -13.29 -26.83 13.23
C LYS A 247 -13.65 -25.77 12.19
N PHE A 248 -12.65 -25.29 11.47
CA PHE A 248 -12.85 -24.50 10.26
C PHE A 248 -13.35 -25.39 9.11
N PRO A 249 -14.10 -24.82 8.15
CA PRO A 249 -14.47 -25.52 6.92
C PRO A 249 -13.23 -26.01 6.16
N ASP A 250 -13.28 -27.23 5.63
CA ASP A 250 -12.23 -27.83 4.81
C ASP A 250 -12.79 -28.14 3.40
N PRO A 251 -12.35 -27.43 2.35
CA PRO A 251 -12.92 -27.57 1.01
C PRO A 251 -12.73 -28.97 0.40
N VAL A 252 -11.87 -29.83 0.97
CA VAL A 252 -11.71 -31.21 0.51
C VAL A 252 -12.92 -32.08 0.89
N ILE A 253 -13.53 -31.82 2.05
CA ILE A 253 -14.58 -32.68 2.62
C ILE A 253 -15.93 -31.96 2.80
N ASP A 254 -15.90 -30.66 3.05
CA ASP A 254 -17.08 -29.83 3.24
C ASP A 254 -17.62 -29.35 1.90
N GLN A 255 -18.92 -29.02 1.86
CA GLN A 255 -19.65 -28.61 0.67
C GLN A 255 -20.21 -27.19 0.80
N ILE A 256 -20.47 -26.55 -0.33
CA ILE A 256 -21.21 -25.27 -0.38
C ILE A 256 -22.69 -25.55 -0.18
N MET A 257 -23.29 -24.88 0.80
CA MET A 257 -24.72 -24.92 1.12
C MET A 257 -25.49 -23.83 0.40
N MET A 258 -24.94 -22.60 0.37
CA MET A 258 -25.59 -21.43 -0.23
C MET A 258 -24.55 -20.50 -0.85
N ILE A 259 -24.94 -19.80 -1.92
CA ILE A 259 -24.19 -18.67 -2.48
C ILE A 259 -25.18 -17.51 -2.59
N SER A 260 -25.00 -16.48 -1.77
CA SER A 260 -25.78 -15.25 -1.81
C SER A 260 -25.01 -14.19 -2.57
N TYR A 261 -25.68 -13.43 -3.43
CA TYR A 261 -25.04 -12.36 -4.18
C TYR A 261 -26.03 -11.28 -4.60
N MET A 262 -25.50 -10.07 -4.83
CA MET A 262 -26.26 -8.95 -5.39
C MET A 262 -25.62 -8.49 -6.68
N ILE A 263 -26.43 -8.15 -7.68
CA ILE A 263 -26.03 -7.55 -8.94
C ILE A 263 -26.80 -6.24 -9.10
N ASP A 264 -26.10 -5.11 -9.08
CA ASP A 264 -26.67 -3.76 -9.26
C ASP A 264 -27.94 -3.47 -8.41
N GLY A 265 -28.01 -4.04 -7.20
CA GLY A 265 -29.10 -3.86 -6.24
C GLY A 265 -30.15 -4.98 -6.22
N GLN A 266 -30.15 -5.88 -7.22
CA GLN A 266 -31.00 -7.08 -7.20
C GLN A 266 -30.27 -8.22 -6.49
N GLY A 267 -30.90 -8.82 -5.48
CA GLY A 267 -30.40 -9.96 -4.74
C GLY A 267 -30.74 -11.30 -5.39
N PHE A 268 -29.84 -12.26 -5.23
CA PHE A 268 -29.99 -13.65 -5.64
C PHE A 268 -29.42 -14.58 -4.57
N LEU A 269 -30.04 -15.73 -4.40
CA LEU A 269 -29.55 -16.79 -3.52
C LEU A 269 -29.62 -18.11 -4.28
N ILE A 270 -28.51 -18.85 -4.34
CA ILE A 270 -28.50 -20.22 -4.85
C ILE A 270 -28.36 -21.16 -3.66
N THR A 271 -29.22 -22.18 -3.55
CA THR A 271 -29.21 -23.15 -2.45
C THR A 271 -28.89 -24.57 -2.95
N ASN A 272 -28.14 -25.33 -2.15
CA ASN A 272 -27.86 -26.73 -2.39
C ASN A 272 -28.89 -27.63 -1.68
N ARG A 273 -29.79 -28.25 -2.45
CA ARG A 273 -30.86 -29.11 -1.91
C ARG A 273 -30.39 -30.48 -1.39
N GLU A 274 -29.11 -30.86 -1.56
CA GLU A 274 -28.54 -32.02 -0.86
C GLU A 274 -28.39 -31.78 0.65
N ILE A 275 -28.27 -30.51 1.07
CA ILE A 275 -27.94 -30.12 2.45
C ILE A 275 -29.08 -29.32 3.06
N VAL A 276 -29.58 -28.32 2.34
CA VAL A 276 -30.75 -27.55 2.72
C VAL A 276 -31.95 -28.51 2.70
N SER A 277 -32.86 -28.49 3.68
CA SER A 277 -33.94 -29.47 3.76
C SER A 277 -35.20 -29.12 2.96
N GLU A 278 -35.51 -27.84 2.77
CA GLU A 278 -36.67 -27.36 2.01
C GLU A 278 -36.31 -26.32 0.93
N ASP A 279 -37.21 -26.14 -0.04
CA ASP A 279 -37.08 -25.10 -1.06
C ASP A 279 -37.33 -23.73 -0.41
N ILE A 280 -36.40 -22.80 -0.61
CA ILE A 280 -36.54 -21.42 -0.12
C ILE A 280 -37.28 -20.60 -1.18
N ALA A 281 -38.33 -19.89 -0.75
CA ALA A 281 -39.12 -19.01 -1.61
C ALA A 281 -38.49 -17.61 -1.70
N ASP A 282 -38.80 -16.87 -2.77
CA ASP A 282 -38.41 -15.47 -2.92
C ASP A 282 -38.86 -14.63 -1.72
N PHE A 283 -37.94 -13.81 -1.21
CA PHE A 283 -38.17 -12.95 -0.05
C PHE A 283 -37.37 -11.66 -0.15
N GLU A 284 -37.64 -10.72 0.75
CA GLU A 284 -36.99 -9.41 0.80
C GLU A 284 -36.23 -9.25 2.11
N TYR A 285 -34.97 -8.82 2.03
CA TYR A 285 -34.15 -8.42 3.17
C TYR A 285 -33.73 -6.95 3.02
N THR A 286 -34.54 -6.06 3.58
CA THR A 286 -34.34 -4.60 3.51
C THR A 286 -34.10 -4.04 4.92
N PRO A 287 -32.85 -4.01 5.43
CA PRO A 287 -32.56 -3.58 6.80
C PRO A 287 -32.80 -2.08 7.01
N LYS A 288 -32.71 -1.28 5.93
CA LYS A 288 -33.12 0.12 5.90
C LYS A 288 -33.70 0.45 4.52
N PRO A 289 -34.53 1.51 4.39
CA PRO A 289 -35.06 1.96 3.09
C PRO A 289 -34.00 2.33 2.05
N GLU A 290 -32.76 2.59 2.47
CA GLU A 290 -31.62 2.90 1.60
C GLU A 290 -30.78 1.68 1.21
N TYR A 291 -31.14 0.50 1.71
CA TYR A 291 -30.49 -0.79 1.50
C TYR A 291 -31.54 -1.80 1.05
N ASP A 292 -32.09 -1.56 -0.14
CA ASP A 292 -33.08 -2.45 -0.74
C ASP A 292 -32.45 -3.80 -1.08
N GLY A 293 -33.17 -4.89 -0.83
CA GLY A 293 -32.65 -6.24 -1.01
C GLY A 293 -33.74 -7.24 -1.36
N PRO A 294 -34.39 -7.12 -2.53
CA PRO A 294 -35.26 -8.18 -3.03
C PRO A 294 -34.40 -9.36 -3.50
N PHE A 295 -34.71 -10.59 -3.04
CA PHE A 295 -33.96 -11.80 -3.39
C PHE A 295 -34.80 -12.77 -4.21
N THR A 296 -34.26 -13.14 -5.38
CA THR A 296 -34.76 -14.27 -6.19
C THR A 296 -33.94 -15.51 -5.90
N ILE A 297 -34.61 -16.63 -5.65
CA ILE A 297 -33.96 -17.85 -5.15
C ILE A 297 -33.88 -18.93 -6.22
N PHE A 298 -32.72 -19.56 -6.34
CA PHE A 298 -32.46 -20.72 -7.19
C PHE A 298 -32.19 -21.94 -6.32
N ASN A 299 -33.19 -22.82 -6.19
CA ASN A 299 -33.07 -24.07 -5.47
C ASN A 299 -32.49 -25.16 -6.40
N GLU A 300 -31.17 -25.37 -6.34
CA GLU A 300 -30.46 -26.30 -7.22
C GLU A 300 -30.30 -27.69 -6.56
N PRO A 301 -30.43 -28.79 -7.32
CA PRO A 301 -30.56 -30.12 -6.75
C PRO A 301 -29.29 -30.65 -6.07
N ASP A 302 -28.10 -30.17 -6.47
CA ASP A 302 -26.80 -30.63 -5.98
C ASP A 302 -25.74 -29.51 -6.04
N GLU A 303 -24.60 -29.72 -5.35
CA GLU A 303 -23.50 -28.74 -5.30
C GLU A 303 -22.96 -28.38 -6.69
N LYS A 304 -22.93 -29.33 -7.62
CA LYS A 304 -22.42 -29.07 -8.98
C LYS A 304 -23.31 -28.07 -9.71
N ARG A 305 -24.64 -28.22 -9.61
CA ARG A 305 -25.61 -27.29 -10.20
C ARG A 305 -25.57 -25.91 -9.54
N VAL A 306 -25.29 -25.84 -8.24
CA VAL A 306 -25.05 -24.56 -7.55
C VAL A 306 -23.89 -23.79 -8.21
N ILE A 307 -22.75 -24.45 -8.40
CA ILE A 307 -21.56 -23.84 -9.01
C ILE A 307 -21.80 -23.49 -10.49
N GLU A 308 -22.41 -24.40 -11.27
CA GLU A 308 -22.76 -24.14 -12.67
C GLU A 308 -23.71 -22.95 -12.82
N ARG A 309 -24.72 -22.84 -11.95
CA ARG A 309 -25.66 -21.70 -11.93
C ARG A 309 -24.94 -20.40 -11.62
N PHE A 310 -24.08 -20.39 -10.62
CA PHE A 310 -23.32 -19.20 -10.23
C PHE A 310 -22.43 -18.70 -11.39
N PHE A 311 -21.66 -19.59 -12.00
CA PHE A 311 -20.80 -19.24 -13.14
C PHE A 311 -21.61 -18.84 -14.38
N ALA A 312 -22.76 -19.49 -14.63
CA ALA A 312 -23.66 -19.09 -15.72
C ALA A 312 -24.17 -17.66 -15.53
N HIS A 313 -24.57 -17.29 -14.30
CA HIS A 313 -25.09 -15.96 -14.02
C HIS A 313 -24.00 -14.88 -14.10
N ILE A 314 -22.75 -15.18 -13.70
CA ILE A 314 -21.60 -14.30 -13.93
C ILE A 314 -21.41 -14.02 -15.43
N LYS A 315 -21.47 -15.06 -16.27
CA LYS A 315 -21.32 -14.93 -17.73
C LYS A 315 -22.46 -14.15 -18.39
N GLU A 316 -23.67 -14.23 -17.83
CA GLU A 316 -24.84 -13.47 -18.29
C GLU A 316 -24.74 -12.00 -17.89
N ALA A 317 -24.46 -11.71 -16.62
CA ALA A 317 -24.39 -10.36 -16.09
C ALA A 317 -23.14 -9.58 -16.53
N LYS A 318 -22.05 -10.29 -16.82
CA LYS A 318 -20.74 -9.73 -17.24
C LYS A 318 -20.24 -8.63 -16.27
N PRO A 319 -20.10 -8.95 -14.97
CA PRO A 319 -19.62 -7.98 -14.00
C PRO A 319 -18.19 -7.55 -14.33
N THR A 320 -17.91 -6.27 -14.10
CA THR A 320 -16.55 -5.70 -14.21
C THR A 320 -15.91 -5.49 -12.84
N VAL A 321 -16.73 -5.65 -11.80
CA VAL A 321 -16.33 -5.70 -10.40
C VAL A 321 -17.03 -6.89 -9.75
N ILE A 322 -16.26 -7.74 -9.09
CA ILE A 322 -16.78 -8.70 -8.12
C ILE A 322 -16.24 -8.33 -6.74
N ALA A 323 -17.11 -8.04 -5.79
CA ALA A 323 -16.78 -7.70 -4.42
C ALA A 323 -17.08 -8.87 -3.46
N THR A 324 -16.24 -9.03 -2.44
CA THR A 324 -16.38 -10.04 -1.38
C THR A 324 -15.97 -9.44 -0.05
N TYR A 325 -16.17 -10.18 1.04
CA TYR A 325 -15.58 -9.85 2.34
C TYR A 325 -14.65 -10.98 2.79
N ASN A 326 -13.33 -10.77 2.70
CA ASN A 326 -12.31 -11.80 2.96
C ASN A 326 -12.31 -12.96 1.93
N GLY A 327 -12.80 -12.68 0.72
CA GLY A 327 -12.95 -13.69 -0.33
C GLY A 327 -11.64 -14.23 -0.89
N ASP A 328 -10.52 -13.48 -0.81
CA ASP A 328 -9.22 -13.99 -1.25
C ASP A 328 -8.76 -15.22 -0.44
N PHE A 329 -9.11 -15.27 0.85
CA PHE A 329 -8.64 -16.29 1.79
C PHE A 329 -9.69 -17.32 2.18
N PHE A 330 -10.95 -17.11 1.83
CA PHE A 330 -12.05 -18.04 2.10
C PHE A 330 -12.87 -18.34 0.85
N ASP A 331 -13.73 -17.41 0.42
CA ASP A 331 -14.79 -17.66 -0.57
C ASP A 331 -14.26 -18.20 -1.89
N TRP A 332 -13.34 -17.49 -2.56
CA TRP A 332 -12.81 -17.91 -3.85
C TRP A 332 -12.00 -19.21 -3.75
N ALA A 333 -11.23 -19.37 -2.67
CA ALA A 333 -10.44 -20.57 -2.44
C ALA A 333 -11.33 -21.80 -2.24
N PHE A 334 -12.46 -21.62 -1.56
CA PHE A 334 -13.43 -22.68 -1.38
C PHE A 334 -14.15 -23.00 -2.69
N VAL A 335 -14.66 -22.00 -3.41
CA VAL A 335 -15.35 -22.18 -4.71
C VAL A 335 -14.44 -22.84 -5.73
N GLU A 336 -13.18 -22.42 -5.88
CA GLU A 336 -12.21 -23.03 -6.80
C GLU A 336 -11.99 -24.52 -6.48
N ALA A 337 -11.78 -24.83 -5.20
CA ALA A 337 -11.52 -26.20 -4.76
C ALA A 337 -12.75 -27.10 -4.97
N ARG A 338 -13.96 -26.61 -4.66
CA ARG A 338 -15.20 -27.37 -4.88
C ARG A 338 -15.52 -27.51 -6.37
N ALA A 339 -15.31 -26.48 -7.17
CA ALA A 339 -15.43 -26.55 -8.62
C ALA A 339 -14.50 -27.63 -9.20
N SER A 340 -13.25 -27.68 -8.74
CA SER A 340 -12.29 -28.71 -9.16
C SER A 340 -12.74 -30.13 -8.78
N VAL A 341 -13.30 -30.33 -7.58
CA VAL A 341 -13.86 -31.64 -7.15
C VAL A 341 -15.01 -32.07 -8.07
N GLN A 342 -15.82 -31.12 -8.54
CA GLN A 342 -16.93 -31.35 -9.46
C GLN A 342 -16.51 -31.43 -10.95
N GLY A 343 -15.21 -31.32 -11.24
CA GLY A 343 -14.66 -31.38 -12.59
C GLY A 343 -14.83 -30.10 -13.42
N ILE A 344 -15.01 -28.95 -12.75
CA ILE A 344 -15.19 -27.64 -13.37
C ILE A 344 -13.87 -26.84 -13.21
N ASP A 345 -13.35 -26.31 -14.31
CA ASP A 345 -12.20 -25.40 -14.31
C ASP A 345 -12.69 -23.96 -14.19
N MET A 346 -12.54 -23.37 -13.00
CA MET A 346 -13.00 -22.01 -12.70
C MET A 346 -12.34 -20.94 -13.60
N TYR A 347 -11.07 -21.12 -13.98
CA TYR A 347 -10.40 -20.15 -14.84
C TYR A 347 -10.95 -20.21 -16.26
N ALA A 348 -11.20 -21.41 -16.79
CA ALA A 348 -11.81 -21.56 -18.10
C ALA A 348 -13.26 -21.04 -18.15
N GLU A 349 -14.01 -21.18 -17.05
CA GLU A 349 -15.42 -20.76 -16.97
C GLU A 349 -15.60 -19.25 -16.83
N ILE A 350 -14.86 -18.60 -15.93
CA ILE A 350 -15.09 -17.19 -15.56
C ILE A 350 -13.80 -16.34 -15.50
N GLY A 351 -12.63 -16.89 -15.82
CA GLY A 351 -11.38 -16.12 -15.90
C GLY A 351 -10.71 -15.78 -14.57
N PHE A 352 -11.22 -16.28 -13.44
CA PHE A 352 -10.62 -16.05 -12.13
C PHE A 352 -9.55 -17.10 -11.81
N ARG A 353 -8.42 -16.64 -11.29
CA ARG A 353 -7.33 -17.51 -10.82
C ARG A 353 -6.52 -16.87 -9.71
N LYS A 354 -5.88 -17.71 -8.91
CA LYS A 354 -4.94 -17.28 -7.87
C LYS A 354 -3.61 -16.80 -8.46
N ASN A 355 -3.07 -15.70 -7.92
CA ASN A 355 -1.76 -15.15 -8.29
C ASN A 355 -0.65 -15.65 -7.35
N SER A 356 0.58 -15.14 -7.51
CA SER A 356 1.72 -15.55 -6.67
C SER A 356 1.66 -15.09 -5.21
N GLU A 357 0.75 -14.18 -4.88
CA GLU A 357 0.49 -13.66 -3.53
C GLU A 357 -0.78 -14.31 -2.92
N ASP A 358 -1.23 -15.43 -3.47
CA ASP A 358 -2.43 -16.17 -3.08
C ASP A 358 -3.76 -15.37 -3.18
N ILE A 359 -3.79 -14.32 -4.02
CA ILE A 359 -4.96 -13.45 -4.26
C ILE A 359 -5.66 -13.87 -5.57
N TYR A 360 -6.99 -13.85 -5.60
CA TYR A 360 -7.77 -14.12 -6.80
C TYR A 360 -7.92 -12.86 -7.65
N GLN A 361 -7.65 -13.01 -8.95
CA GLN A 361 -7.71 -11.94 -9.94
C GLN A 361 -8.26 -12.48 -11.27
N SER A 362 -8.81 -11.58 -12.08
CA SER A 362 -9.16 -11.82 -13.47
C SER A 362 -8.65 -10.67 -14.35
N ASN A 363 -8.76 -10.81 -15.66
CA ASN A 363 -8.38 -9.76 -16.60
C ASN A 363 -9.48 -8.70 -16.77
N TYR A 364 -10.69 -9.12 -17.14
CA TYR A 364 -11.83 -8.24 -17.41
C TYR A 364 -12.52 -7.70 -16.14
N CYS A 365 -12.45 -8.43 -15.03
CA CYS A 365 -13.16 -8.11 -13.79
C CYS A 365 -12.21 -7.93 -12.61
N VAL A 366 -12.34 -6.81 -11.94
CA VAL A 366 -11.57 -6.49 -10.74
C VAL A 366 -12.16 -7.22 -9.54
N HIS A 367 -11.30 -7.79 -8.69
CA HIS A 367 -11.72 -8.42 -7.44
C HIS A 367 -11.57 -7.46 -6.26
N MET A 368 -12.70 -6.95 -5.77
CA MET A 368 -12.76 -6.00 -4.65
C MET A 368 -13.00 -6.71 -3.32
N ASP A 369 -11.94 -7.24 -2.71
CA ASP A 369 -12.03 -7.76 -1.34
C ASP A 369 -12.16 -6.60 -0.33
N CYS A 370 -13.37 -6.42 0.19
CA CYS A 370 -13.71 -5.34 1.10
C CYS A 370 -12.88 -5.39 2.39
N PHE A 371 -12.42 -6.58 2.80
CA PHE A 371 -11.62 -6.75 3.99
C PHE A 371 -10.23 -6.11 3.87
N ALA A 372 -9.67 -6.04 2.66
CA ALA A 372 -8.41 -5.33 2.41
C ALA A 372 -8.56 -3.82 2.70
N TRP A 373 -9.66 -3.21 2.24
CA TRP A 373 -9.99 -1.83 2.57
C TRP A 373 -10.26 -1.64 4.07
N VAL A 374 -10.98 -2.58 4.70
CA VAL A 374 -11.24 -2.51 6.14
C VAL A 374 -9.93 -2.49 6.94
N ASN A 375 -8.97 -3.31 6.57
CA ASN A 375 -7.68 -3.38 7.26
C ASN A 375 -6.83 -2.12 7.12
N ARG A 376 -6.88 -1.47 5.95
CA ARG A 376 -6.01 -0.34 5.61
C ARG A 376 -6.65 1.03 5.88
N ASP A 377 -7.90 1.22 5.46
CA ASP A 377 -8.50 2.55 5.27
C ASP A 377 -9.75 2.81 6.12
N SER A 378 -10.33 1.80 6.79
CA SER A 378 -11.56 2.00 7.57
C SER A 378 -11.39 2.83 8.85
N TYR A 379 -10.16 2.93 9.36
CA TYR A 379 -9.80 3.45 10.69
C TYR A 379 -10.44 2.70 11.87
N LEU A 380 -10.93 1.48 11.64
CA LEU A 380 -11.50 0.65 12.71
C LEU A 380 -10.41 -0.10 13.49
N PRO A 381 -10.57 -0.24 14.82
CA PRO A 381 -9.67 -1.04 15.65
C PRO A 381 -9.74 -2.51 15.21
N GLN A 382 -8.65 -3.26 15.39
CA GLN A 382 -8.54 -4.66 14.90
C GLN A 382 -9.69 -5.56 15.39
N GLY A 383 -10.16 -5.38 16.63
CA GLY A 383 -11.28 -6.14 17.19
C GLY A 383 -12.66 -5.83 16.58
N SER A 384 -12.78 -4.80 15.75
CA SER A 384 -14.04 -4.37 15.12
C SER A 384 -13.97 -4.45 13.59
N ARG A 385 -13.17 -5.39 13.06
CA ARG A 385 -12.98 -5.62 11.62
C ARG A 385 -13.72 -6.85 11.10
N GLY A 386 -14.57 -7.50 11.90
CA GLY A 386 -15.51 -8.48 11.37
C GLY A 386 -16.65 -7.79 10.61
N LEU A 387 -17.23 -8.46 9.62
CA LEU A 387 -18.28 -7.90 8.76
C LEU A 387 -19.40 -7.24 9.58
N LYS A 388 -19.94 -7.94 10.59
CA LYS A 388 -20.93 -7.39 11.53
C LYS A 388 -20.53 -6.03 12.12
N ALA A 389 -19.37 -5.95 12.76
CA ALA A 389 -18.91 -4.73 13.42
C ALA A 389 -18.69 -3.59 12.41
N VAL A 390 -18.23 -3.93 11.20
CA VAL A 390 -18.08 -2.97 10.10
C VAL A 390 -19.44 -2.47 9.62
N THR A 391 -20.42 -3.35 9.44
CA THR A 391 -21.80 -3.00 9.06
C THR A 391 -22.43 -2.06 10.08
N VAL A 392 -22.30 -2.34 11.37
CA VAL A 392 -22.78 -1.43 12.43
C VAL A 392 -22.06 -0.08 12.37
N ALA A 393 -20.73 -0.08 12.25
CA ALA A 393 -19.94 1.15 12.27
C ALA A 393 -20.05 2.01 11.01
N LYS A 394 -20.30 1.40 9.84
CA LYS A 394 -20.30 2.08 8.54
C LYS A 394 -21.72 2.20 7.96
N LEU A 395 -22.50 1.14 7.92
CA LEU A 395 -23.86 1.15 7.36
C LEU A 395 -24.94 1.54 8.40
N GLY A 396 -24.61 1.43 9.69
CA GLY A 396 -25.42 1.94 10.80
C GLY A 396 -26.67 1.12 11.09
N TYR A 397 -26.64 -0.18 10.80
CA TYR A 397 -27.65 -1.16 11.23
C TYR A 397 -26.96 -2.41 11.78
N ASP A 398 -27.68 -3.19 12.58
CA ASP A 398 -27.23 -4.48 13.07
C ASP A 398 -27.65 -5.56 12.05
N PRO A 399 -26.70 -6.22 11.35
CA PRO A 399 -27.03 -7.33 10.46
C PRO A 399 -27.40 -8.57 11.28
N ASP A 400 -28.03 -9.53 10.61
CA ASP A 400 -28.40 -10.80 11.23
C ASP A 400 -27.13 -11.54 11.70
N GLU A 401 -27.22 -12.19 12.87
CA GLU A 401 -26.08 -12.90 13.46
C GLU A 401 -26.47 -14.34 13.76
N LEU A 402 -25.65 -15.25 13.26
CA LEU A 402 -25.79 -16.67 13.50
C LEU A 402 -24.47 -17.23 14.02
N ASP A 403 -24.54 -18.10 15.04
CA ASP A 403 -23.35 -18.80 15.52
C ASP A 403 -22.86 -19.79 14.44
N PRO A 404 -21.58 -19.73 14.01
CA PRO A 404 -21.05 -20.65 13.02
C PRO A 404 -21.22 -22.14 13.34
N GLU A 405 -21.33 -22.49 14.63
CA GLU A 405 -21.54 -23.88 15.06
C GLU A 405 -22.97 -24.40 14.83
N VAL A 406 -23.95 -23.52 14.59
CA VAL A 406 -25.33 -23.94 14.32
C VAL A 406 -25.68 -23.95 12.82
N MET A 407 -24.87 -23.34 11.96
CA MET A 407 -25.15 -23.16 10.52
C MET A 407 -25.46 -24.48 9.81
N THR A 408 -24.56 -25.48 9.92
CA THR A 408 -24.75 -26.81 9.31
C THR A 408 -26.04 -27.49 9.79
N ARG A 409 -26.42 -27.28 11.05
CA ARG A 409 -27.66 -27.85 11.61
C ARG A 409 -28.89 -27.10 11.10
N TYR A 410 -28.79 -25.78 11.00
CA TYR A 410 -29.88 -24.92 10.53
C TYR A 410 -30.19 -25.15 9.06
N ALA A 411 -29.24 -25.59 8.25
CA ALA A 411 -29.53 -26.04 6.89
C ALA A 411 -30.62 -27.13 6.85
N SER A 412 -30.69 -28.00 7.86
CA SER A 412 -31.73 -29.04 7.96
C SER A 412 -32.93 -28.63 8.81
N GLU A 413 -32.69 -27.99 9.96
CA GLU A 413 -33.74 -27.71 10.96
C GLU A 413 -34.47 -26.39 10.72
N ARG A 414 -33.78 -25.36 10.20
CA ARG A 414 -34.28 -23.98 10.07
C ARG A 414 -33.69 -23.27 8.83
N PRO A 415 -33.90 -23.81 7.63
CA PRO A 415 -33.21 -23.36 6.42
C PRO A 415 -33.59 -21.93 6.02
N GLN A 416 -34.83 -21.47 6.26
CA GLN A 416 -35.22 -20.07 6.03
C GLN A 416 -34.39 -19.08 6.87
N THR A 417 -34.12 -19.38 8.14
CA THR A 417 -33.30 -18.52 9.01
C THR A 417 -31.83 -18.50 8.55
N LEU A 418 -31.31 -19.61 8.02
CA LEU A 418 -29.97 -19.65 7.42
C LEU A 418 -29.93 -18.84 6.12
N ALA A 419 -30.98 -18.89 5.31
CA ALA A 419 -31.09 -18.10 4.08
C ALA A 419 -31.14 -16.59 4.38
N GLU A 420 -31.91 -16.15 5.38
CA GLU A 420 -31.95 -14.76 5.87
C GLU A 420 -30.56 -14.26 6.30
N TYR A 421 -29.82 -15.08 7.06
CA TYR A 421 -28.44 -14.79 7.44
C TYR A 421 -27.51 -14.66 6.22
N SER A 422 -27.56 -15.63 5.29
CA SER A 422 -26.71 -15.63 4.09
C SER A 422 -26.96 -14.40 3.20
N VAL A 423 -28.22 -14.00 3.01
CA VAL A 423 -28.53 -12.80 2.22
C VAL A 423 -28.16 -11.51 2.96
N SER A 424 -28.23 -11.49 4.30
CA SER A 424 -27.79 -10.35 5.12
C SER A 424 -26.31 -10.02 4.87
N ASP A 425 -25.45 -11.04 4.77
CA ASP A 425 -24.01 -10.85 4.51
C ASP A 425 -23.74 -10.35 3.08
N ALA A 426 -24.50 -10.81 2.08
CA ALA A 426 -24.45 -10.26 0.71
C ALA A 426 -24.90 -8.79 0.65
N VAL A 427 -26.00 -8.43 1.32
CA VAL A 427 -26.50 -7.04 1.40
C VAL A 427 -25.47 -6.14 2.08
N ALA A 428 -24.92 -6.59 3.22
CA ALA A 428 -23.90 -5.84 3.93
C ALA A 428 -22.66 -5.60 3.05
N THR A 429 -22.18 -6.64 2.37
CA THR A 429 -20.99 -6.57 1.51
C THR A 429 -21.23 -5.66 0.30
N TYR A 430 -22.36 -5.81 -0.39
CA TYR A 430 -22.72 -4.99 -1.55
C TYR A 430 -22.79 -3.49 -1.21
N TYR A 431 -23.53 -3.14 -0.15
CA TYR A 431 -23.70 -1.74 0.21
C TYR A 431 -22.47 -1.14 0.89
N LEU A 432 -21.67 -1.92 1.62
CA LEU A 432 -20.36 -1.50 2.11
C LEU A 432 -19.46 -1.14 0.92
N TYR A 433 -19.41 -2.00 -0.09
CA TYR A 433 -18.65 -1.76 -1.31
C TYR A 433 -19.13 -0.47 -2.02
N MET A 434 -20.43 -0.41 -2.36
CA MET A 434 -20.98 0.69 -3.16
C MET A 434 -20.89 2.05 -2.46
N LYS A 435 -21.14 2.12 -1.14
CA LYS A 435 -21.12 3.40 -0.41
C LYS A 435 -19.73 3.87 -0.03
N TYR A 436 -18.80 2.96 0.31
CA TYR A 436 -17.50 3.34 0.88
C TYR A 436 -16.32 3.04 -0.05
N ILE A 437 -16.27 1.84 -0.62
CA ILE A 437 -15.04 1.31 -1.24
C ILE A 437 -14.97 1.69 -2.71
N HIS A 438 -16.04 1.45 -3.47
CA HIS A 438 -16.14 1.81 -4.88
C HIS A 438 -15.74 3.27 -5.13
N PRO A 439 -16.38 4.27 -4.49
CA PRO A 439 -16.04 5.65 -4.77
C PRO A 439 -14.62 6.00 -4.30
N PHE A 440 -14.12 5.38 -3.23
CA PHE A 440 -12.78 5.63 -2.71
C PHE A 440 -11.66 5.08 -3.61
N ILE A 441 -11.71 3.79 -3.96
CA ILE A 441 -10.65 3.14 -4.75
C ILE A 441 -10.57 3.72 -6.16
N PHE A 442 -11.71 3.89 -6.84
CA PHE A 442 -11.71 4.49 -8.17
C PHE A 442 -11.32 5.98 -8.15
N SER A 443 -11.51 6.70 -7.01
CA SER A 443 -10.93 8.05 -6.85
C SER A 443 -9.41 8.01 -6.86
N LEU A 444 -8.82 7.10 -6.09
CA LEU A 444 -7.38 6.92 -6.00
C LEU A 444 -6.77 6.51 -7.35
N CYS A 445 -7.46 5.68 -8.13
CA CYS A 445 -7.01 5.28 -9.47
C CYS A 445 -6.87 6.46 -10.45
N THR A 446 -7.61 7.57 -10.23
CA THR A 446 -7.52 8.75 -11.12
C THR A 446 -6.19 9.50 -11.02
N ILE A 447 -5.42 9.25 -9.96
CA ILE A 447 -4.15 9.91 -9.66
C ILE A 447 -2.98 8.91 -9.58
N ILE A 448 -3.23 7.70 -9.09
CA ILE A 448 -2.22 6.65 -8.93
C ILE A 448 -2.12 5.82 -10.23
N PRO A 449 -0.91 5.57 -10.74
CA PRO A 449 -0.68 4.78 -11.95
C PRO A 449 -0.79 3.25 -11.71
N LEU A 450 -1.86 2.80 -11.05
CA LEU A 450 -2.12 1.40 -10.70
C LEU A 450 -3.56 1.00 -11.04
N ASN A 451 -3.81 -0.30 -11.21
CA ASN A 451 -5.15 -0.83 -11.36
C ASN A 451 -5.89 -0.87 -10.00
N PRO A 452 -7.22 -1.00 -10.00
CA PRO A 452 -8.00 -0.95 -8.77
C PRO A 452 -7.65 -2.07 -7.77
N ASP A 453 -7.27 -3.27 -8.26
CA ASP A 453 -6.80 -4.37 -7.40
C ASP A 453 -5.53 -4.00 -6.62
N ASP A 454 -4.53 -3.43 -7.29
CA ASP A 454 -3.29 -2.98 -6.62
C ASP A 454 -3.54 -1.77 -5.72
N VAL A 455 -4.39 -0.83 -6.15
CA VAL A 455 -4.77 0.32 -5.31
C VAL A 455 -5.50 -0.12 -4.04
N LEU A 456 -6.26 -1.21 -4.07
CA LEU A 456 -6.92 -1.78 -2.89
C LEU A 456 -5.92 -2.50 -1.96
N ARG A 457 -4.96 -3.23 -2.52
CA ARG A 457 -4.14 -4.19 -1.75
C ARG A 457 -2.75 -3.69 -1.35
N LYS A 458 -2.12 -2.81 -2.14
CA LYS A 458 -0.77 -2.31 -1.83
C LYS A 458 -0.81 -1.38 -0.61
N GLY A 459 0.27 -1.37 0.17
CA GLY A 459 0.37 -0.47 1.33
C GLY A 459 0.38 1.01 0.90
N THR A 460 -0.13 1.89 1.76
CA THR A 460 -0.20 3.34 1.47
C THR A 460 1.15 3.95 1.11
N GLY A 461 2.25 3.49 1.72
CA GLY A 461 3.61 3.91 1.35
C GLY A 461 3.99 3.59 -0.10
N THR A 462 3.51 2.46 -0.64
CA THR A 462 3.70 2.13 -2.08
C THR A 462 2.87 3.04 -2.97
N LEU A 463 1.65 3.40 -2.54
CA LEU A 463 0.83 4.38 -3.25
C LEU A 463 1.53 5.75 -3.33
N CYS A 464 2.14 6.21 -2.22
CA CYS A 464 2.97 7.40 -2.20
C CYS A 464 4.19 7.28 -3.13
N GLU A 465 4.88 6.13 -3.14
CA GLU A 465 6.00 5.85 -4.06
C GLU A 465 5.57 6.05 -5.51
N MET A 466 4.42 5.49 -5.93
CA MET A 466 3.92 5.64 -7.29
C MET A 466 3.59 7.09 -7.65
N LEU A 467 3.01 7.86 -6.73
CA LEU A 467 2.74 9.29 -6.94
C LEU A 467 4.03 10.09 -7.10
N LEU A 468 5.03 9.82 -6.26
CA LEU A 468 6.34 10.47 -6.35
C LEU A 468 7.07 10.11 -7.65
N MET A 469 6.96 8.87 -8.11
CA MET A 469 7.52 8.44 -9.39
C MET A 469 6.92 9.20 -10.57
N VAL A 470 5.59 9.45 -10.56
CA VAL A 470 4.94 10.29 -11.58
C VAL A 470 5.53 11.70 -11.59
N GLN A 471 5.69 12.31 -10.42
CA GLN A 471 6.19 13.70 -10.32
C GLN A 471 7.68 13.79 -10.68
N ALA A 472 8.50 12.84 -10.24
CA ALA A 472 9.90 12.75 -10.62
C ALA A 472 10.07 12.55 -12.13
N TYR A 473 9.26 11.67 -12.74
CA TYR A 473 9.26 11.49 -14.20
C TYR A 473 8.90 12.77 -14.94
N ARG A 474 7.85 13.48 -14.51
CA ARG A 474 7.46 14.80 -15.08
C ARG A 474 8.54 15.86 -14.90
N GLY A 475 9.28 15.80 -13.80
CA GLY A 475 10.45 16.66 -13.53
C GLY A 475 11.73 16.23 -14.25
N ASN A 476 11.71 15.15 -15.03
CA ASN A 476 12.91 14.54 -15.65
C ASN A 476 14.02 14.18 -14.63
N ILE A 477 13.62 13.79 -13.42
CA ILE A 477 14.49 13.37 -12.31
C ILE A 477 14.67 11.85 -12.39
N ILE A 478 15.90 11.36 -12.23
CA ILE A 478 16.20 9.92 -12.19
C ILE A 478 15.71 9.33 -10.87
N LEU A 479 14.94 8.23 -10.94
CA LEU A 479 14.48 7.56 -9.73
C LEU A 479 15.67 6.92 -8.97
N PRO A 480 15.75 7.07 -7.63
CA PRO A 480 16.67 6.30 -6.82
C PRO A 480 16.31 4.81 -6.84
N ASN A 481 17.33 3.96 -6.76
CA ASN A 481 17.10 2.54 -6.50
C ASN A 481 16.54 2.36 -5.09
N LYS A 482 15.73 1.31 -4.88
CA LYS A 482 15.14 1.03 -3.57
C LYS A 482 16.21 0.94 -2.48
N HIS A 483 15.92 1.55 -1.34
CA HIS A 483 16.82 1.50 -0.19
C HIS A 483 16.94 0.08 0.34
N THR A 484 18.17 -0.37 0.55
CA THR A 484 18.47 -1.65 1.20
C THR A 484 19.22 -1.38 2.49
N GLU A 485 18.63 -1.76 3.62
CA GLU A 485 19.29 -1.61 4.91
C GLU A 485 20.57 -2.47 4.97
N PRO A 486 21.66 -1.97 5.55
CA PRO A 486 22.86 -2.76 5.75
C PRO A 486 22.56 -3.92 6.71
N PRO A 487 23.03 -5.15 6.43
CA PRO A 487 22.76 -6.32 7.28
C PRO A 487 23.26 -6.17 8.73
N GLU A 488 24.30 -5.36 8.94
CA GLU A 488 24.88 -5.07 10.24
C GLU A 488 25.23 -3.58 10.29
N ALA A 489 24.76 -2.89 11.33
CA ALA A 489 25.11 -1.51 11.62
C ALA A 489 25.68 -1.42 13.04
N PHE A 490 26.62 -0.52 13.27
CA PHE A 490 27.27 -0.36 14.58
C PHE A 490 27.13 1.06 15.08
N TRP A 491 26.98 1.22 16.40
CA TRP A 491 27.01 2.50 17.09
C TRP A 491 27.96 2.39 18.29
N ASN A 492 28.98 3.24 18.34
CA ASN A 492 30.02 3.22 19.38
C ASN A 492 30.64 1.83 19.65
N GLY A 493 30.81 1.03 18.59
CA GLY A 493 31.36 -0.33 18.68
C GLY A 493 30.36 -1.42 19.06
N HIS A 494 29.10 -1.07 19.35
CA HIS A 494 28.02 -2.01 19.64
C HIS A 494 27.22 -2.33 18.37
N LEU A 495 26.80 -3.59 18.21
CA LEU A 495 25.92 -3.99 17.12
C LEU A 495 24.51 -3.42 17.38
N LEU A 496 23.99 -2.65 16.43
CA LEU A 496 22.62 -2.15 16.47
C LEU A 496 21.65 -3.31 16.21
N ASP A 497 20.67 -3.46 17.09
CA ASP A 497 19.53 -4.34 16.87
C ASP A 497 18.49 -3.67 15.99
N SER A 498 18.17 -2.41 16.33
CA SER A 498 17.29 -1.52 15.60
C SER A 498 17.74 -0.06 15.77
N GLN A 499 17.42 0.78 14.80
CA GLN A 499 17.60 2.23 14.91
C GLN A 499 16.34 2.95 14.41
N THR A 500 15.95 3.99 15.11
CA THR A 500 14.74 4.76 14.84
C THR A 500 14.88 6.20 15.36
N TYR A 501 13.79 6.94 15.40
CA TYR A 501 13.68 8.27 15.98
C TYR A 501 12.62 8.30 17.09
N VAL A 502 12.66 9.32 17.94
CA VAL A 502 11.60 9.55 18.92
C VAL A 502 10.36 10.06 18.19
N GLY A 503 9.28 9.28 18.22
CA GLY A 503 8.01 9.58 17.54
C GLY A 503 7.11 10.57 18.28
N GLY A 504 5.80 10.44 18.08
CA GLY A 504 4.81 11.30 18.73
C GLY A 504 4.87 11.26 20.25
N HIS A 505 4.76 12.42 20.88
CA HIS A 505 4.65 12.54 22.33
C HIS A 505 3.21 12.24 22.76
N VAL A 506 3.06 11.34 23.73
CA VAL A 506 1.76 10.98 24.30
C VAL A 506 1.86 11.10 25.81
N GLU A 507 1.00 11.92 26.39
CA GLU A 507 0.94 12.16 27.82
C GLU A 507 -0.52 12.10 28.30
N SER A 508 -0.74 11.42 29.41
CA SER A 508 -2.02 11.41 30.12
C SER A 508 -1.85 12.23 31.39
N ILE A 509 -2.15 13.53 31.31
CA ILE A 509 -1.93 14.48 32.41
C ILE A 509 -2.89 14.19 33.57
N GLU A 510 -4.18 14.00 33.25
CA GLU A 510 -5.23 13.71 34.24
C GLU A 510 -6.14 12.58 33.76
N ALA A 511 -6.65 11.80 34.71
CA ALA A 511 -7.64 10.75 34.47
C ALA A 511 -8.87 10.99 35.35
N GLY A 512 -10.06 10.83 34.79
CA GLY A 512 -11.31 11.05 35.52
C GLY A 512 -12.51 11.24 34.61
N VAL A 513 -13.67 11.50 35.22
CA VAL A 513 -14.90 11.84 34.50
C VAL A 513 -15.02 13.36 34.46
N PHE A 514 -14.77 13.94 33.29
CA PHE A 514 -14.97 15.37 33.04
C PHE A 514 -16.25 15.54 32.22
N ARG A 515 -17.20 16.34 32.74
CA ARG A 515 -18.46 16.64 32.07
C ARG A 515 -18.78 18.11 32.18
N SER A 516 -19.47 18.63 31.16
CA SER A 516 -19.88 20.04 31.08
C SER A 516 -20.86 20.46 32.17
N ASP A 517 -21.49 19.52 32.87
CA ASP A 517 -22.43 19.79 33.97
C ASP A 517 -21.84 19.63 35.37
N ILE A 518 -20.61 19.11 35.49
CA ILE A 518 -19.92 18.89 36.77
C ILE A 518 -18.85 19.97 36.96
N PRO A 519 -18.94 20.82 38.00
CA PRO A 519 -17.92 21.82 38.28
C PRO A 519 -16.55 21.19 38.57
N VAL A 520 -15.49 21.84 38.10
CA VAL A 520 -14.10 21.47 38.37
C VAL A 520 -13.33 22.68 38.90
N ASN A 521 -12.23 22.41 39.61
CA ASN A 521 -11.36 23.46 40.12
C ASN A 521 -10.36 23.87 39.03
N PHE A 522 -10.30 25.16 38.73
CA PHE A 522 -9.30 25.75 37.85
C PHE A 522 -8.35 26.62 38.65
N THR A 523 -7.06 26.46 38.37
CA THR A 523 -5.99 27.32 38.86
C THR A 523 -5.34 27.97 37.65
N VAL A 524 -5.78 29.17 37.30
CA VAL A 524 -5.28 29.91 36.14
C VAL A 524 -3.97 30.61 36.51
N ASP A 525 -2.95 30.51 35.65
CA ASP A 525 -1.72 31.29 35.78
C ASP A 525 -1.95 32.74 35.30
N PRO A 526 -1.89 33.76 36.19
CA PRO A 526 -2.09 35.15 35.81
C PRO A 526 -1.05 35.66 34.80
N ALA A 527 0.17 35.10 34.79
CA ALA A 527 1.22 35.51 33.86
C ALA A 527 0.87 35.14 32.42
N ALA A 528 0.32 33.94 32.20
CA ALA A 528 -0.16 33.52 30.89
C ALA A 528 -1.30 34.43 30.36
N ILE A 529 -2.15 34.95 31.26
CA ILE A 529 -3.21 35.89 30.87
C ILE A 529 -2.62 37.24 30.43
N ASP A 530 -1.55 37.71 31.07
CA ASP A 530 -0.87 38.94 30.66
C ASP A 530 -0.24 38.82 29.27
N GLU A 531 0.36 37.68 28.95
CA GLU A 531 0.87 37.37 27.61
C GLU A 531 -0.27 37.37 26.57
N LEU A 532 -1.39 36.69 26.87
CA LEU A 532 -2.55 36.66 25.97
C LEU A 532 -3.15 38.05 25.73
N LEU A 533 -3.17 38.93 26.74
CA LEU A 533 -3.64 40.31 26.61
C LEU A 533 -2.70 41.16 25.74
N HIS A 534 -1.39 40.97 25.90
CA HIS A 534 -0.37 41.62 25.08
C HIS A 534 -0.51 41.23 23.59
N ASP A 535 -0.68 39.93 23.32
CA ASP A 535 -0.72 39.39 21.96
C ASP A 535 -2.10 39.46 21.29
N LEU A 536 -3.15 39.84 22.04
CA LEU A 536 -4.54 39.82 21.58
C LEU A 536 -4.77 40.57 20.25
N ASP A 537 -4.15 41.73 20.09
CA ASP A 537 -4.30 42.54 18.86
C ASP A 537 -3.72 41.82 17.64
N ALA A 538 -2.51 41.27 17.79
CA ALA A 538 -1.82 40.53 16.75
C ALA A 538 -2.55 39.23 16.41
N ALA A 539 -3.04 38.50 17.42
CA ALA A 539 -3.80 37.27 17.24
C ALA A 539 -5.12 37.51 16.48
N LEU A 540 -5.87 38.57 16.81
CA LEU A 540 -7.09 38.92 16.10
C LEU A 540 -6.82 39.33 14.64
N LYS A 541 -5.76 40.11 14.40
CA LYS A 541 -5.33 40.47 13.03
C LYS A 541 -4.93 39.23 12.23
N PHE A 542 -4.19 38.31 12.85
CA PHE A 542 -3.81 37.05 12.24
C PHE A 542 -5.05 36.22 11.86
N SER A 543 -6.03 36.11 12.75
CA SER A 543 -7.26 35.36 12.49
C SER A 543 -8.05 35.93 11.30
N ILE A 544 -8.16 37.26 11.21
CA ILE A 544 -8.89 37.92 10.11
C ILE A 544 -8.13 37.82 8.77
N VAL A 545 -6.84 38.15 8.78
CA VAL A 545 -6.07 38.33 7.54
C VAL A 545 -5.51 37.01 7.03
N VAL A 546 -5.06 36.13 7.92
CA VAL A 546 -4.38 34.87 7.55
C VAL A 546 -5.34 33.69 7.53
N GLU A 547 -6.12 33.49 8.60
CA GLU A 547 -7.03 32.33 8.69
C GLU A 547 -8.27 32.52 7.80
N GLU A 548 -8.93 33.67 7.91
CA GLU A 548 -10.16 33.99 7.17
C GLU A 548 -9.91 34.61 5.78
N LYS A 549 -8.67 35.04 5.50
CA LYS A 549 -8.27 35.71 4.24
C LYS A 549 -9.14 36.92 3.89
N LYS A 550 -9.55 37.70 4.90
CA LYS A 550 -10.36 38.92 4.76
C LYS A 550 -9.52 40.16 5.01
N ALA A 551 -9.92 41.28 4.39
CA ALA A 551 -9.29 42.56 4.70
C ALA A 551 -9.74 43.03 6.09
N LEU A 552 -8.82 43.64 6.84
CA LEU A 552 -9.14 44.21 8.15
C LEU A 552 -10.19 45.31 8.03
N ASP A 553 -10.16 46.07 6.93
CA ASP A 553 -11.04 47.20 6.67
C ASP A 553 -12.52 46.81 6.54
N ASP A 554 -12.81 45.55 6.21
CA ASP A 554 -14.18 45.03 6.10
C ASP A 554 -14.78 44.67 7.48
N VAL A 555 -14.00 44.75 8.56
CA VAL A 555 -14.40 44.32 9.91
C VAL A 555 -14.92 45.50 10.74
N ILE A 556 -16.25 45.63 10.78
CA ILE A 556 -16.94 46.72 11.48
C ILE A 556 -16.97 46.62 13.02
N ASN A 557 -16.67 45.45 13.58
CA ASN A 557 -16.84 45.15 15.01
C ASN A 557 -15.54 44.79 15.74
N TYR A 558 -14.38 45.11 15.14
CA TYR A 558 -13.05 44.74 15.66
C TYR A 558 -12.83 45.20 17.11
N ASP A 559 -12.93 46.51 17.37
CA ASP A 559 -12.67 47.08 18.71
C ASP A 559 -13.64 46.54 19.76
N LYS A 560 -14.90 46.34 19.37
CA LYS A 560 -15.93 45.79 20.26
C LYS A 560 -15.59 44.36 20.68
N VAL A 561 -15.20 43.49 19.75
CA VAL A 561 -14.86 42.09 20.05
C VAL A 561 -13.56 42.03 20.85
N LYS A 562 -12.54 42.81 20.48
CA LYS A 562 -11.28 42.91 21.22
C LYS A 562 -11.51 43.30 22.69
N ALA A 563 -12.32 44.34 22.93
CA ALA A 563 -12.65 44.79 24.28
C ALA A 563 -13.43 43.71 25.08
N GLN A 564 -14.33 42.97 24.44
CA GLN A 564 -15.05 41.88 25.09
C GLN A 564 -14.13 40.73 25.52
N ILE A 565 -13.18 40.33 24.67
CA ILE A 565 -12.21 39.28 24.98
C ILE A 565 -11.29 39.74 26.10
N ALA A 566 -10.73 40.96 26.00
CA ALA A 566 -9.87 41.54 27.02
C ALA A 566 -10.55 41.59 28.39
N LYS A 567 -11.84 41.98 28.44
CA LYS A 567 -12.61 41.99 29.69
C LYS A 567 -12.75 40.60 30.31
N LYS A 568 -12.98 39.57 29.50
CA LYS A 568 -13.08 38.18 30.00
C LYS A 568 -11.73 37.67 30.51
N LEU A 569 -10.63 37.96 29.81
CA LEU A 569 -9.28 37.62 30.24
C LEU A 569 -8.92 38.31 31.56
N LEU A 570 -9.19 39.61 31.69
CA LEU A 570 -8.97 40.34 32.94
C LEU A 570 -9.76 39.74 34.11
N ASN A 571 -11.00 39.28 33.88
CA ASN A 571 -11.77 38.60 34.93
C ASN A 571 -11.12 37.29 35.39
N LEU A 572 -10.57 36.50 34.45
CA LEU A 572 -9.81 35.28 34.78
C LEU A 572 -8.54 35.61 35.59
N LYS A 573 -7.89 36.74 35.28
CA LYS A 573 -6.70 37.23 36.01
C LYS A 573 -7.04 37.67 37.44
N GLU A 574 -8.12 38.43 37.62
CA GLU A 574 -8.55 38.94 38.94
C GLU A 574 -9.01 37.82 39.87
N THR A 575 -9.57 36.73 39.31
CA THR A 575 -10.08 35.58 40.06
C THR A 575 -9.54 34.27 39.47
N PRO A 576 -8.24 33.96 39.72
CA PRO A 576 -7.54 32.85 39.06
C PRO A 576 -7.91 31.46 39.60
N ASN A 577 -8.32 31.37 40.87
CA ASN A 577 -8.81 30.14 41.47
C ASN A 577 -10.33 30.09 41.36
N ARG A 578 -10.87 29.14 40.60
CA ARG A 578 -12.29 29.09 40.25
C ARG A 578 -12.85 27.69 40.41
N ASN A 579 -14.12 27.59 40.80
CA ASN A 579 -14.89 26.35 40.75
C ASN A 579 -16.08 26.57 39.82
N GLU A 580 -15.99 26.05 38.60
CA GLU A 580 -16.99 26.27 37.56
C GLU A 580 -17.09 25.09 36.61
N LYS A 581 -18.17 25.06 35.82
CA LYS A 581 -18.44 23.99 34.85
C LYS A 581 -17.47 24.10 33.66
N PRO A 582 -16.76 23.03 33.28
CA PRO A 582 -15.78 23.08 32.22
C PRO A 582 -16.42 23.14 30.83
N SER A 583 -15.71 23.74 29.88
CA SER A 583 -15.96 23.54 28.45
C SER A 583 -14.92 22.56 27.91
N ILE A 584 -15.36 21.41 27.41
CA ILE A 584 -14.47 20.35 26.92
C ILE A 584 -14.17 20.61 25.45
N TYR A 585 -12.90 20.92 25.15
CA TYR A 585 -12.43 21.20 23.80
C TYR A 585 -11.42 20.15 23.33
N HIS A 586 -11.45 19.87 22.02
CA HIS A 586 -10.43 19.09 21.33
C HIS A 586 -9.77 19.99 20.29
N LEU A 587 -8.48 20.25 20.47
CA LEU A 587 -7.66 21.03 19.54
C LEU A 587 -6.78 20.06 18.76
N ASP A 588 -6.90 20.08 17.43
CA ASP A 588 -6.14 19.22 16.52
C ASP A 588 -5.59 20.06 15.37
N VAL A 589 -4.30 19.87 15.08
CA VAL A 589 -3.62 20.56 13.98
C VAL A 589 -3.92 19.80 12.69
N ALA A 590 -4.75 20.42 11.84
CA ALA A 590 -5.16 19.82 10.58
C ALA A 590 -3.95 19.47 9.70
N SER A 591 -3.72 18.18 9.46
CA SER A 591 -2.59 17.68 8.64
C SER A 591 -1.22 18.14 9.14
N MET A 592 -0.98 17.95 10.44
CA MET A 592 0.24 18.37 11.14
C MET A 592 1.54 18.07 10.38
N TYR A 593 1.84 16.79 10.08
CA TYR A 593 3.11 16.44 9.43
C TYR A 593 3.28 17.01 8.02
N PRO A 594 2.30 16.91 7.10
CA PRO A 594 2.38 17.60 5.81
C PRO A 594 2.63 19.12 5.91
N ASN A 595 2.02 19.78 6.90
CA ASN A 595 2.26 21.21 7.14
C ASN A 595 3.69 21.47 7.66
N ILE A 596 4.20 20.65 8.59
CA ILE A 596 5.58 20.74 9.05
C ILE A 596 6.56 20.52 7.88
N MET A 597 6.32 19.51 7.04
CA MET A 597 7.16 19.21 5.88
C MET A 597 7.19 20.36 4.88
N THR A 598 6.02 20.91 4.52
CA THR A 598 5.93 22.03 3.56
C THR A 598 6.49 23.34 4.10
N THR A 599 6.34 23.61 5.40
CA THR A 599 6.87 24.81 6.06
C THR A 599 8.39 24.79 6.15
N ASN A 600 8.98 23.63 6.42
CA ASN A 600 10.42 23.47 6.62
C ASN A 600 11.15 22.96 5.36
N ARG A 601 10.43 22.74 4.25
CA ARG A 601 10.92 22.09 3.02
C ARG A 601 11.61 20.75 3.30
N LEU A 602 10.97 19.90 4.11
CA LEU A 602 11.51 18.58 4.45
C LEU A 602 11.23 17.58 3.33
N GLN A 603 12.29 17.04 2.75
CA GLN A 603 12.27 15.93 1.81
C GLN A 603 13.60 15.16 1.89
N PRO A 604 13.62 13.87 1.49
CA PRO A 604 14.82 13.04 1.56
C PRO A 604 16.06 13.68 0.94
N ASP A 605 15.96 14.16 -0.30
CA ASP A 605 17.10 14.70 -1.05
C ASP A 605 17.58 16.06 -0.54
N SER A 606 16.78 16.78 0.27
CA SER A 606 17.21 18.03 0.90
C SER A 606 18.07 17.82 2.14
N MET A 607 18.11 16.61 2.70
CA MET A 607 18.93 16.29 3.87
C MET A 607 20.37 16.03 3.41
N ILE A 608 21.23 17.02 3.55
CA ILE A 608 22.61 16.98 3.07
C ILE A 608 23.62 16.88 4.21
N GLN A 609 24.79 16.32 3.92
CA GLN A 609 25.92 16.34 4.85
C GLN A 609 26.65 17.68 4.77
N GLU A 610 27.45 17.96 5.81
CA GLU A 610 28.24 19.20 5.85
C GLU A 610 29.32 19.22 4.76
N SER A 611 29.88 18.06 4.40
CA SER A 611 30.80 17.87 3.27
C SER A 611 30.16 18.27 1.94
N ASP A 612 28.94 17.81 1.68
CA ASP A 612 28.19 18.13 0.45
C ASP A 612 27.86 19.62 0.38
N CYS A 613 27.45 20.20 1.52
CA CYS A 613 27.19 21.63 1.61
C CYS A 613 28.47 22.46 1.39
N ALA A 614 29.61 21.98 1.88
CA ALA A 614 30.88 22.70 1.79
C ALA A 614 31.35 22.87 0.35
N VAL A 615 31.20 21.83 -0.48
CA VAL A 615 31.60 21.82 -1.91
C VAL A 615 30.57 22.44 -2.84
N CYS A 616 29.39 22.79 -2.33
CA CYS A 616 28.34 23.41 -3.12
C CYS A 616 28.72 24.83 -3.55
N ASP A 617 28.54 25.18 -4.82
CA ASP A 617 28.88 26.50 -5.36
C ASP A 617 28.06 27.66 -4.74
N PHE A 618 26.98 27.32 -4.06
CA PHE A 618 26.13 28.24 -3.31
C PHE A 618 26.54 28.41 -1.85
N ASN A 619 27.57 27.71 -1.39
CA ASN A 619 28.20 27.91 -0.10
C ASN A 619 29.05 29.20 -0.10
N ARG A 620 28.37 30.35 -0.11
CA ARG A 620 28.98 31.68 -0.10
C ARG A 620 28.74 32.37 1.26
N PRO A 621 29.58 33.34 1.66
CA PRO A 621 29.33 34.14 2.85
C PRO A 621 27.92 34.74 2.84
N GLY A 622 27.17 34.59 3.94
CA GLY A 622 25.79 35.07 4.05
C GLY A 622 24.72 34.15 3.44
N LYS A 623 25.04 32.88 3.14
CA LYS A 623 24.03 31.90 2.71
C LYS A 623 22.90 31.78 3.73
N THR A 624 21.68 31.64 3.22
CA THR A 624 20.44 31.44 4.01
C THR A 624 19.76 30.11 3.68
N CYS A 625 20.44 29.25 2.92
CA CYS A 625 19.87 28.02 2.39
C CYS A 625 20.16 26.77 3.23
N ASP A 626 21.00 26.86 4.25
CA ASP A 626 21.38 25.76 5.14
C ASP A 626 20.59 25.79 6.44
N ARG A 627 19.33 25.35 6.38
CA ARG A 627 18.48 25.31 7.58
C ARG A 627 18.89 24.13 8.46
N ARG A 628 19.42 24.39 9.65
CA ARG A 628 19.79 23.37 10.64
C ARG A 628 18.62 23.05 11.57
N MET A 629 18.27 21.77 11.70
CA MET A 629 17.18 21.34 12.59
C MET A 629 17.58 20.14 13.46
N PRO A 630 17.26 20.17 14.76
CA PRO A 630 17.52 19.05 15.64
C PRO A 630 16.50 17.92 15.45
N TRP A 631 16.94 16.69 15.65
CA TRP A 631 16.09 15.50 15.73
C TRP A 631 16.65 14.50 16.73
N SER A 632 15.78 13.68 17.33
CA SER A 632 16.19 12.72 18.36
C SER A 632 16.30 11.33 17.76
N TRP A 633 17.54 10.88 17.55
CA TRP A 633 17.85 9.51 17.16
C TRP A 633 17.73 8.58 18.36
N ARG A 634 17.13 7.40 18.17
CA ARG A 634 17.03 6.34 19.17
C ARG A 634 17.58 5.05 18.61
N GLY A 635 18.67 4.57 19.19
CA GLY A 635 19.24 3.26 18.86
C GLY A 635 18.97 2.25 19.96
N GLU A 636 18.60 1.04 19.58
CA GLU A 636 18.63 -0.13 20.44
C GLU A 636 19.79 -1.02 19.99
N TYR A 637 20.75 -1.28 20.87
CA TYR A 637 21.96 -2.02 20.57
C TYR A 637 22.19 -3.15 21.56
N ILE A 638 22.96 -4.14 21.13
CA ILE A 638 23.39 -5.22 22.01
C ILE A 638 24.62 -4.73 22.81
N PRO A 639 24.60 -4.81 24.16
CA PRO A 639 25.68 -4.28 25.02
C PRO A 639 27.09 -4.77 24.69
N ALA A 640 27.21 -5.94 24.08
CA ALA A 640 28.50 -6.51 23.70
C ALA A 640 29.31 -5.56 22.80
N LYS A 641 30.61 -5.45 23.07
CA LYS A 641 31.54 -4.58 22.35
C LYS A 641 32.06 -5.25 21.06
N ARG A 642 32.81 -4.47 20.27
CA ARG A 642 33.29 -4.86 18.94
C ARG A 642 34.20 -6.10 18.97
N ASP A 643 35.04 -6.20 19.99
CA ASP A 643 35.94 -7.33 20.25
C ASP A 643 35.17 -8.61 20.61
N GLU A 644 34.16 -8.52 21.47
CA GLU A 644 33.28 -9.64 21.82
C GLU A 644 32.44 -10.10 20.62
N TYR A 645 31.93 -9.15 19.83
CA TYR A 645 31.28 -9.43 18.56
C TYR A 645 32.21 -10.21 17.62
N ASN A 646 33.47 -9.76 17.46
CA ASN A 646 34.44 -10.42 16.59
C ASN A 646 34.81 -11.82 17.12
N MET A 647 34.91 -11.99 18.43
CA MET A 647 35.13 -13.29 19.07
C MET A 647 33.98 -14.26 18.74
N ILE A 648 32.74 -13.82 18.90
CA ILE A 648 31.56 -14.64 18.59
C ILE A 648 31.48 -14.95 17.11
N ARG A 649 31.72 -13.96 16.24
CA ARG A 649 31.74 -14.16 14.79
C ARG A 649 32.77 -15.21 14.38
N ARG A 650 33.98 -15.19 14.95
CA ARG A 650 35.02 -16.22 14.72
C ARG A 650 34.60 -17.59 15.24
N ALA A 651 33.95 -17.65 16.40
CA ALA A 651 33.45 -18.92 16.94
C ALA A 651 32.38 -19.53 16.02
N VAL A 652 31.43 -18.71 15.56
CA VAL A 652 30.36 -19.11 14.63
C VAL A 652 30.92 -19.49 13.26
N ALA A 653 31.99 -18.84 12.79
CA ALA A 653 32.61 -19.15 11.51
C ALA A 653 33.15 -20.59 11.41
N ASN A 654 33.51 -21.20 12.55
CA ASN A 654 33.98 -22.57 12.63
C ASN A 654 32.84 -23.61 12.74
N GLU A 655 31.58 -23.18 12.85
CA GLU A 655 30.42 -24.07 12.92
C GLU A 655 29.96 -24.50 11.50
N LYS A 656 29.16 -25.58 11.42
CA LYS A 656 28.51 -26.03 10.18
C LYS A 656 27.01 -25.76 10.23
N PHE A 657 26.44 -25.37 9.09
CA PHE A 657 25.04 -24.94 9.00
C PHE A 657 24.22 -25.85 8.08
N PRO A 658 22.90 -25.96 8.28
CA PRO A 658 22.03 -26.72 7.38
C PRO A 658 22.12 -26.24 5.92
N GLY A 659 22.02 -27.18 4.99
CA GLY A 659 21.89 -26.89 3.57
C GLY A 659 20.54 -26.23 3.24
N LYS A 660 20.44 -25.59 2.07
CA LYS A 660 19.25 -24.84 1.62
C LYS A 660 17.98 -25.71 1.51
N THR A 661 18.15 -27.01 1.25
CA THR A 661 17.06 -27.99 1.16
C THR A 661 17.31 -29.15 2.11
N LYS A 662 16.25 -29.89 2.47
CA LYS A 662 16.32 -31.06 3.37
C LYS A 662 17.33 -32.14 2.92
N LYS A 663 17.68 -32.19 1.63
CA LYS A 663 18.60 -33.17 1.03
C LYS A 663 20.00 -32.61 0.73
N SER A 664 20.21 -31.30 0.91
CA SER A 664 21.49 -30.65 0.59
C SER A 664 22.53 -30.81 1.72
N PRO A 665 23.83 -30.85 1.41
CA PRO A 665 24.89 -31.00 2.41
C PRO A 665 24.94 -29.79 3.34
N MET A 666 25.58 -29.99 4.50
CA MET A 666 25.87 -28.91 5.45
C MET A 666 26.81 -27.88 4.80
N ARG A 667 26.53 -26.60 5.03
CA ARG A 667 27.26 -25.45 4.50
C ARG A 667 28.26 -24.90 5.51
N ALA A 668 29.37 -24.36 5.02
CA ALA A 668 30.29 -23.54 5.80
C ALA A 668 29.71 -22.12 6.01
N PHE A 669 30.23 -21.38 7.00
CA PHE A 669 29.77 -20.01 7.28
C PHE A 669 29.92 -19.07 6.09
N GLU A 670 31.00 -19.20 5.32
CA GLU A 670 31.30 -18.37 4.15
C GLU A 670 30.35 -18.61 2.97
N GLU A 671 29.73 -19.79 2.92
CA GLU A 671 28.75 -20.18 1.88
C GLU A 671 27.34 -19.65 2.20
N LEU A 672 27.13 -19.08 3.38
CA LEU A 672 25.90 -18.41 3.76
C LEU A 672 25.86 -17.01 3.16
N SER A 673 24.66 -16.52 2.85
CA SER A 673 24.47 -15.12 2.49
C SER A 673 24.86 -14.19 3.65
N THR A 674 25.24 -12.95 3.34
CA THR A 674 25.60 -11.95 4.35
C THR A 674 24.48 -11.72 5.37
N SER A 675 23.21 -11.79 4.92
CA SER A 675 22.04 -11.70 5.81
C SER A 675 21.89 -12.90 6.74
N GLU A 676 22.11 -14.13 6.24
CA GLU A 676 22.11 -15.35 7.08
C GLU A 676 23.23 -15.27 8.12
N GLN A 677 24.44 -14.91 7.69
CA GLN A 677 25.60 -14.73 8.58
C GLN A 677 25.28 -13.73 9.71
N ALA A 678 24.80 -12.54 9.36
CA ALA A 678 24.44 -11.49 10.31
C ALA A 678 23.38 -11.98 11.32
N THR A 679 22.35 -12.68 10.86
CA THR A 679 21.26 -13.18 11.71
C THR A 679 21.78 -14.19 12.75
N ILE A 680 22.64 -15.12 12.33
CA ILE A 680 23.21 -16.14 13.21
C ILE A 680 24.14 -15.50 14.25
N VAL A 681 25.03 -14.61 13.82
CA VAL A 681 25.95 -13.89 14.71
C VAL A 681 25.15 -13.05 15.71
N LYS A 682 24.14 -12.30 15.25
CA LYS A 682 23.24 -11.51 16.09
C LYS A 682 22.57 -12.36 17.17
N LYS A 683 22.00 -13.52 16.81
CA LYS A 683 21.37 -14.44 17.77
C LYS A 683 22.36 -14.96 18.82
N ARG A 684 23.57 -15.32 18.40
CA ARG A 684 24.62 -15.80 19.31
C ARG A 684 25.12 -14.69 20.25
N LEU A 685 25.21 -13.46 19.74
CA LEU A 685 25.55 -12.26 20.52
C LEU A 685 24.46 -11.91 21.53
N GLN A 686 23.17 -12.07 21.20
CA GLN A 686 22.05 -11.90 22.12
C GLN A 686 22.14 -12.89 23.30
N ASP A 687 22.42 -14.17 23.02
CA ASP A 687 22.62 -15.19 24.05
C ASP A 687 23.82 -14.87 24.96
N TYR A 688 24.92 -14.43 24.37
CA TYR A 688 26.10 -13.99 25.11
C TYR A 688 25.79 -12.77 25.98
N SER A 689 25.11 -11.77 25.43
CA SER A 689 24.73 -10.56 26.15
C SER A 689 23.81 -10.86 27.32
N LYS A 690 22.85 -11.77 27.15
CA LYS A 690 21.98 -12.23 28.24
C LYS A 690 22.76 -12.88 29.38
N LYS A 691 23.84 -13.62 29.07
CA LYS A 691 24.68 -14.30 30.06
C LYS A 691 25.64 -13.36 30.78
N ILE A 692 26.30 -12.46 30.06
CA ILE A 692 27.38 -11.62 30.57
C ILE A 692 26.87 -10.27 31.09
N TYR A 693 25.95 -9.63 30.36
CA TYR A 693 25.42 -8.29 30.68
C TYR A 693 24.04 -8.33 31.35
N HIS A 694 23.47 -9.53 31.55
CA HIS A 694 22.14 -9.77 32.13
C HIS A 694 20.99 -9.03 31.43
N ARG A 695 21.22 -8.58 30.20
CA ARG A 695 20.26 -7.91 29.33
C ARG A 695 20.61 -8.19 27.87
N ILE A 696 19.60 -8.20 27.01
CA ILE A 696 19.82 -8.43 25.57
C ILE A 696 20.10 -7.11 24.85
N TYR A 697 19.37 -6.07 25.22
CA TYR A 697 19.43 -4.76 24.58
C TYR A 697 19.65 -3.64 25.59
N GLU A 698 20.22 -2.55 25.10
CA GLU A 698 20.25 -1.25 25.75
C GLU A 698 19.80 -0.20 24.73
N SER A 699 19.02 0.78 25.20
CA SER A 699 18.50 1.84 24.34
C SER A 699 19.09 3.19 24.70
N LYS A 700 19.48 3.97 23.70
CA LYS A 700 20.03 5.32 23.87
C LYS A 700 19.34 6.29 22.93
N THR A 701 18.93 7.42 23.48
CA THR A 701 18.44 8.57 22.70
C THR A 701 19.54 9.62 22.64
N VAL A 702 19.82 10.12 21.44
CA VAL A 702 20.83 11.14 21.18
C VAL A 702 20.23 12.20 20.27
N GLN A 703 20.34 13.46 20.67
CA GLN A 703 19.97 14.59 19.81
C GLN A 703 21.03 14.74 18.72
N ARG A 704 20.58 14.74 17.47
CA ARG A 704 21.38 14.95 16.27
C ARG A 704 20.88 16.20 15.56
N GLU A 705 21.69 16.71 14.66
CA GLU A 705 21.33 17.83 13.79
C GLU A 705 21.35 17.37 12.34
N ALA A 706 20.41 17.86 11.54
CA ALA A 706 20.38 17.69 10.10
C ALA A 706 20.44 19.06 9.41
N ILE A 707 21.09 19.12 8.25
CA ILE A 707 21.12 20.30 7.38
C ILE A 707 20.09 20.08 6.27
N ILE A 708 19.11 20.99 6.17
CA ILE A 708 18.05 20.96 5.17
C ILE A 708 18.31 22.05 4.14
N CYS A 709 18.77 21.63 2.96
CA CYS A 709 19.00 22.52 1.82
C CYS A 709 17.67 23.13 1.33
N GLN A 710 17.50 24.44 1.52
CA GLN A 710 16.31 25.18 1.10
C GLN A 710 16.26 25.46 -0.42
N ARG A 711 17.30 25.06 -1.16
CA ARG A 711 17.44 25.29 -2.60
C ARG A 711 17.30 24.03 -3.46
N GLU A 712 17.24 22.88 -2.81
CA GLU A 712 17.06 21.59 -3.47
C GLU A 712 15.79 21.57 -4.34
N ASN A 713 15.79 20.74 -5.39
CA ASN A 713 14.65 20.55 -6.27
C ASN A 713 13.42 20.11 -5.44
N PRO A 714 12.35 20.92 -5.38
CA PRO A 714 11.27 20.72 -4.41
C PRO A 714 10.21 19.71 -4.86
N PHE A 715 10.47 18.84 -5.84
CA PHE A 715 9.45 17.96 -6.42
C PHE A 715 8.67 17.17 -5.35
N TYR A 716 9.35 16.68 -4.31
CA TYR A 716 8.73 15.92 -3.23
C TYR A 716 7.82 16.82 -2.37
N VAL A 717 8.33 17.95 -1.86
CA VAL A 717 7.55 18.87 -1.02
C VAL A 717 6.37 19.46 -1.79
N ASP A 718 6.55 19.79 -3.07
CA ASP A 718 5.50 20.30 -3.94
C ASP A 718 4.44 19.23 -4.24
N THR A 719 4.83 17.96 -4.31
CA THR A 719 3.88 16.83 -4.36
C THR A 719 3.02 16.80 -3.10
N VAL A 720 3.62 16.86 -1.91
CA VAL A 720 2.91 16.89 -0.63
C VAL A 720 1.98 18.10 -0.53
N ARG A 721 2.46 19.28 -0.93
CA ARG A 721 1.66 20.51 -0.95
C ARG A 721 0.45 20.38 -1.88
N SER A 722 0.68 19.95 -3.13
CA SER A 722 -0.37 19.75 -4.13
C SER A 722 -1.44 18.78 -3.64
N PHE A 723 -1.02 17.70 -2.98
CA PHE A 723 -1.94 16.71 -2.44
C PHE A 723 -2.79 17.24 -1.27
N ARG A 724 -2.16 17.98 -0.35
CA ARG A 724 -2.84 18.65 0.75
C ARG A 724 -3.84 19.70 0.25
N ASP A 725 -3.43 20.53 -0.70
CA ASP A 725 -4.27 21.63 -1.20
C ASP A 725 -5.46 21.06 -1.98
N ARG A 726 -5.23 20.04 -2.81
CA ARG A 726 -6.29 19.31 -3.50
C ARG A 726 -7.29 18.65 -2.53
N ARG A 727 -6.82 18.13 -1.40
CA ARG A 727 -7.71 17.64 -0.34
C ARG A 727 -8.61 18.74 0.22
N TYR A 728 -8.05 19.93 0.46
CA TYR A 728 -8.82 21.06 0.96
C TYR A 728 -9.85 21.54 -0.06
N ASP A 729 -9.51 21.53 -1.34
CA ASP A 729 -10.46 21.84 -2.42
C ASP A 729 -11.62 20.85 -2.43
N PHE A 730 -11.35 19.54 -2.36
CA PHE A 730 -12.41 18.53 -2.30
C PHE A 730 -13.26 18.64 -1.03
N LYS A 731 -12.64 18.94 0.12
CA LYS A 731 -13.38 19.22 1.36
C LYS A 731 -14.26 20.47 1.24
N GLY A 732 -13.80 21.50 0.53
CA GLY A 732 -14.58 22.70 0.21
C GLY A 732 -15.76 22.38 -0.71
N GLN A 733 -15.52 21.66 -1.80
CA GLN A 733 -16.54 21.24 -2.75
C GLN A 733 -17.60 20.35 -2.08
N GLN A 734 -17.21 19.42 -1.21
CA GLN A 734 -18.14 18.63 -0.42
C GLN A 734 -19.10 19.51 0.41
N LYS A 735 -18.58 20.56 1.07
CA LYS A 735 -19.42 21.50 1.83
C LYS A 735 -20.39 22.27 0.92
N VAL A 736 -19.91 22.76 -0.22
CA VAL A 736 -20.74 23.48 -1.21
C VAL A 736 -21.88 22.58 -1.71
N TRP A 737 -21.58 21.33 -2.05
CA TRP A 737 -22.59 20.38 -2.53
C TRP A 737 -23.58 19.94 -1.43
N LYS A 738 -23.17 19.89 -0.16
CA LYS A 738 -24.10 19.71 0.98
C LYS A 738 -25.12 20.86 1.04
N VAL A 739 -24.64 22.10 1.05
CA VAL A 739 -25.51 23.30 1.07
C VAL A 739 -26.43 23.33 -0.16
N LYS A 740 -25.90 23.01 -1.34
CA LYS A 740 -26.69 22.95 -2.58
C LYS A 740 -27.77 21.87 -2.51
N THR A 741 -27.45 20.69 -2.01
CA THR A 741 -28.42 19.58 -1.86
C THR A 741 -29.53 19.92 -0.88
N ASP A 742 -29.19 20.55 0.25
CA ASP A 742 -30.19 20.98 1.22
C ASP A 742 -31.08 22.11 0.66
N SER A 743 -30.51 22.99 -0.16
CA SER A 743 -31.27 24.02 -0.89
C SER A 743 -32.21 23.41 -1.94
N LEU A 744 -31.78 22.39 -2.69
CA LEU A 744 -32.61 21.67 -3.67
C LEU A 744 -33.76 20.93 -2.99
N LYS A 745 -33.53 20.30 -1.83
CA LYS A 745 -34.58 19.68 -1.01
C LYS A 745 -35.58 20.72 -0.52
N ALA A 746 -35.11 21.86 -0.01
CA ALA A 746 -35.98 22.93 0.47
C ALA A 746 -36.81 23.55 -0.67
N ALA A 747 -36.28 23.58 -1.90
CA ALA A 747 -36.95 24.08 -3.08
C ALA A 747 -37.92 23.07 -3.74
N GLY A 748 -37.99 21.83 -3.26
CA GLY A 748 -38.84 20.79 -3.84
C GLY A 748 -38.41 20.33 -5.24
N ALA A 749 -37.10 20.36 -5.54
CA ALA A 749 -36.55 19.94 -6.82
C ALA A 749 -36.85 18.44 -7.14
N PRO A 750 -36.83 18.03 -8.42
CA PRO A 750 -37.06 16.64 -8.81
C PRO A 750 -36.13 15.65 -8.09
N ALA A 751 -36.64 14.47 -7.76
CA ALA A 751 -35.89 13.44 -7.03
C ALA A 751 -34.55 13.07 -7.71
N VAL A 752 -34.53 13.05 -9.05
CA VAL A 752 -33.34 12.77 -9.86
C VAL A 752 -32.24 13.80 -9.61
N GLU A 753 -32.56 15.09 -9.58
CA GLU A 753 -31.56 16.15 -9.33
C GLU A 753 -31.00 16.09 -7.91
N ILE A 754 -31.85 15.78 -6.93
CA ILE A 754 -31.43 15.59 -5.54
C ILE A 754 -30.49 14.38 -5.42
N GLU A 755 -30.77 13.30 -6.13
CA GLU A 755 -29.94 12.11 -6.15
C GLU A 755 -28.58 12.38 -6.83
N GLU A 756 -28.56 13.11 -7.95
CA GLU A 756 -27.31 13.53 -8.59
C GLU A 756 -26.46 14.42 -7.68
N ALA A 757 -27.08 15.35 -6.95
CA ALA A 757 -26.37 16.19 -5.99
C ALA A 757 -25.80 15.35 -4.82
N LYS A 758 -26.52 14.32 -4.34
CA LYS A 758 -26.00 13.36 -3.35
C LYS A 758 -24.81 12.56 -3.88
N LYS A 759 -24.84 12.11 -5.14
CA LYS A 759 -23.71 11.42 -5.79
C LYS A 759 -22.46 12.30 -5.81
N MET A 760 -22.61 13.61 -6.05
CA MET A 760 -21.50 14.56 -5.97
C MET A 760 -20.96 14.74 -4.55
N ILE A 761 -21.81 14.76 -3.51
CA ILE A 761 -21.35 14.80 -2.10
C ILE A 761 -20.48 13.57 -1.79
N ILE A 762 -20.95 12.38 -2.18
CA ILE A 762 -20.22 11.12 -1.96
C ILE A 762 -18.88 11.16 -2.71
N LEU A 763 -18.88 11.58 -3.98
CA LEU A 763 -17.67 11.72 -4.78
C LEU A 763 -16.63 12.62 -4.10
N PHE A 764 -17.01 13.82 -3.66
CA PHE A 764 -16.07 14.75 -3.02
C PHE A 764 -15.64 14.32 -1.62
N ASP A 765 -16.51 13.63 -0.88
CA ASP A 765 -16.14 13.03 0.39
C ASP A 765 -15.11 11.90 0.21
N SER A 766 -15.34 11.01 -0.75
CA SER A 766 -14.39 9.95 -1.09
C SER A 766 -13.07 10.52 -1.61
N LEU A 767 -13.10 11.56 -2.45
CA LEU A 767 -11.89 12.23 -2.93
C LEU A 767 -11.11 12.88 -1.79
N GLN A 768 -11.74 13.58 -0.84
CA GLN A 768 -11.01 14.18 0.29
C GLN A 768 -10.45 13.12 1.25
N LEU A 769 -11.19 12.02 1.48
CA LEU A 769 -10.71 10.91 2.31
C LEU A 769 -9.53 10.19 1.65
N ALA A 770 -9.60 9.95 0.35
CA ALA A 770 -8.50 9.39 -0.43
C ALA A 770 -7.22 10.20 -0.26
N HIS A 771 -7.34 11.54 -0.25
CA HIS A 771 -6.20 12.43 -0.05
C HIS A 771 -5.77 12.63 1.42
N LYS A 772 -6.55 12.09 2.37
CA LYS A 772 -6.19 12.06 3.79
C LYS A 772 -5.36 10.81 4.11
N SER A 773 -5.73 9.68 3.50
CA SER A 773 -5.11 8.37 3.74
C SER A 773 -3.84 8.13 2.93
N SER A 774 -3.74 8.74 1.74
CA SER A 774 -2.52 8.78 0.90
C SER A 774 -1.70 10.02 1.22
#